data_AF-A0A812I114-F1
#
_entry.id   AF-A0A812I114-F1
#
_cell.length_a   1.000
_cell.length_b   1.000
_cell.length_c   1.000
_cell.angle_alpha   90.00
_cell.angle_beta   90.00
_cell.angle_gamma   90.00
#
_symmetry.space_group_name_H-M   'P 1'
#
loop_
_entity.id
_entity.type
_entity.pdbx_description
1 polymer ?
#
loop_
_entity_poly.entity_id
_entity_poly.type
_entity_poly.pdbx_seq_one_letter_code
_entity_poly.pdbx_strand_id
1 'polypeptide(L)'
;MEKSHLSGSAAYCHPLEKWLRKTNMFSFPYKDVDNIGKLFDGGHSVVFIRGGVAIGKTTLAEHLGRSEKYVNVPFTEHGLDDAWRVSTVEAVEQATGKVDRDGSAFRNALKQAKDNNLTLIYDEAHTLFLSPDLCSALFKASIHYRPRVLLFSASGDASNTSGLAMTTPSEITQKLMWKPPLPCSLDLKRQLEESGVKLDEESIDFFASFCGGHRGIFIAAMHWVKSKQNAVDSWSLRKTVGCVRNSYNEGSWNCADTELLGFVRSSRAVRINGRFHAVGHIPQEFVELLCKGACSIAETDVRRELTVNGFVLPKPDRGIEAEFQKLDWNNAHMEHQVANPLLASYYRFILKTRCALEVAWERSNPQHCADLLMRALPYLFFSKVVSFEGDVSQLAKGGLPHEQQYNQAILSVLTEIGYKPFAPQSSTEGDGKPDLMVKICEETFVMEGAKEQIEEHLGRFNKYENYKNAKHKGVYMIGKDNEKVLRTVMSSCGGDVQVIGLVPNIAHTAYTVHVKSKGITSINTFRVDCDLVARRLVLKDDGKPELHSVQSLKSVNLFTKAQSSPFAGSAGTTSTSSVWVRELIRKDGKITEKLRPKDPEGEDELEPAFQVESPQDHPTLKNVDHLKTDPPSACFLCACPDMCASHEAIKQKNSVSLEKIDARNIDIYSQEAGGAWQRIERTSEALRQDTSERDCYGFLPRRAT
;
A
#
# COMPACT_ATOMS: atom_id res chain seq x y z
N MET A 1 5.40 -23.17 -40.62
CA MET A 1 6.15 -21.91 -40.63
C MET A 1 5.38 -20.92 -39.77
N GLU A 2 5.60 -20.97 -38.47
CA GLU A 2 5.05 -20.03 -37.49
C GLU A 2 6.24 -19.29 -36.89
N LYS A 3 6.25 -17.96 -37.00
CA LYS A 3 7.23 -17.10 -36.32
C LYS A 3 6.60 -16.61 -35.03
N SER A 4 7.17 -17.08 -33.93
CA SER A 4 7.02 -16.56 -32.58
C SER A 4 7.75 -15.22 -32.45
N HIS A 5 7.08 -14.22 -31.88
CA HIS A 5 7.71 -13.01 -31.34
C HIS A 5 7.41 -12.93 -29.84
N LEU A 6 8.49 -12.96 -29.06
CA LEU A 6 8.53 -12.78 -27.61
C LEU A 6 8.45 -11.28 -27.28
N SER A 7 7.50 -10.92 -26.43
CA SER A 7 7.25 -9.58 -25.90
C SER A 7 7.84 -9.45 -24.49
N GLY A 8 8.74 -8.48 -24.31
CA GLY A 8 9.24 -8.05 -23.00
C GLY A 8 8.61 -6.70 -22.64
N SER A 9 8.12 -6.58 -21.40
CA SER A 9 7.38 -5.43 -20.85
C SER A 9 5.92 -5.30 -21.31
N ALA A 10 5.20 -6.41 -21.40
CA ALA A 10 3.74 -6.37 -21.37
C ALA A 10 3.26 -5.81 -20.03
N ALA A 11 2.31 -4.88 -20.08
CA ALA A 11 1.34 -4.77 -19.00
C ALA A 11 0.63 -6.13 -18.95
N TYR A 12 1.08 -7.02 -18.07
CA TYR A 12 0.40 -8.28 -17.81
C TYR A 12 -1.00 -7.95 -17.30
N CYS A 13 -1.95 -7.92 -18.24
CA CYS A 13 -3.37 -7.96 -17.98
C CYS A 13 -3.57 -9.22 -17.12
N HIS A 14 -3.81 -9.02 -15.83
CA HIS A 14 -3.80 -10.09 -14.84
C HIS A 14 -4.85 -11.14 -15.25
N PRO A 15 -4.67 -12.43 -14.88
CA PRO A 15 -5.76 -13.40 -14.92
C PRO A 15 -7.06 -12.88 -14.30
N LEU A 16 -7.00 -11.91 -13.39
CA LEU A 16 -8.18 -11.26 -12.77
C LEU A 16 -8.98 -10.42 -13.78
N GLU A 17 -8.33 -9.63 -14.63
CA GLU A 17 -9.03 -8.80 -15.65
C GLU A 17 -9.59 -9.66 -16.78
N LYS A 18 -8.82 -10.66 -17.23
CA LYS A 18 -9.28 -11.63 -18.23
C LYS A 18 -10.42 -12.53 -17.69
N TRP A 19 -10.47 -12.74 -16.37
CA TRP A 19 -11.53 -13.50 -15.70
C TRP A 19 -12.74 -12.62 -15.34
N LEU A 20 -12.56 -11.36 -14.95
CA LEU A 20 -13.62 -10.34 -14.83
C LEU A 20 -14.37 -10.18 -16.15
N ARG A 21 -13.66 -10.22 -17.28
CA ARG A 21 -14.23 -10.25 -18.64
C ARG A 21 -15.03 -11.52 -18.95
N LYS A 22 -14.67 -12.67 -18.37
CA LYS A 22 -15.34 -13.98 -18.59
C LYS A 22 -16.53 -14.24 -17.67
N THR A 23 -16.59 -13.59 -16.52
CA THR A 23 -17.55 -13.94 -15.47
C THR A 23 -18.77 -13.03 -15.38
N ASN A 24 -18.88 -12.01 -16.25
CA ASN A 24 -19.94 -11.00 -16.15
C ASN A 24 -20.10 -10.43 -14.72
N MET A 25 -19.05 -10.50 -13.89
CA MET A 25 -19.29 -10.61 -12.46
C MET A 25 -19.81 -9.32 -11.84
N PHE A 26 -19.68 -8.16 -12.50
CA PHE A 26 -20.34 -6.94 -12.05
C PHE A 26 -20.56 -5.93 -13.19
N SER A 27 -21.81 -5.68 -13.57
CA SER A 27 -22.22 -4.37 -14.12
C SER A 27 -22.78 -3.54 -12.98
N PHE A 28 -21.94 -3.15 -12.02
CA PHE A 28 -22.38 -2.32 -10.90
C PHE A 28 -23.15 -1.12 -11.45
N PRO A 29 -24.35 -0.80 -10.90
CA PRO A 29 -25.15 0.31 -11.38
C PRO A 29 -24.38 1.59 -11.08
N TYR A 30 -23.62 2.04 -12.05
CA TYR A 30 -23.21 3.41 -12.11
C TYR A 30 -24.50 4.21 -12.35
N LYS A 31 -25.06 4.77 -11.28
CA LYS A 31 -25.94 5.97 -11.40
C LYS A 31 -25.19 7.12 -12.11
N ASP A 32 -23.91 6.91 -12.40
CA ASP A 32 -22.91 7.87 -12.81
C ASP A 32 -23.03 8.31 -14.25
N VAL A 33 -23.71 7.62 -15.18
CA VAL A 33 -23.78 8.10 -16.58
C VAL A 33 -24.39 9.51 -16.66
N ASP A 34 -25.45 9.73 -15.88
CA ASP A 34 -26.10 11.04 -15.77
C ASP A 34 -25.25 12.04 -14.96
N ASN A 35 -24.50 11.57 -13.96
CA ASN A 35 -23.63 12.43 -13.16
C ASN A 35 -22.38 12.87 -13.92
N ILE A 36 -21.78 12.00 -14.76
CA ILE A 36 -20.64 12.32 -15.63
C ILE A 36 -21.03 13.41 -16.63
N GLY A 37 -22.25 13.35 -17.18
CA GLY A 37 -22.78 14.40 -18.05
C GLY A 37 -22.75 15.78 -17.39
N LYS A 38 -23.18 15.85 -16.11
CA LYS A 38 -23.20 17.10 -15.31
C LYS A 38 -21.81 17.66 -15.02
N LEU A 39 -20.75 16.84 -15.08
CA LEU A 39 -19.38 17.33 -14.88
C LEU A 39 -18.92 18.28 -16.00
N PHE A 40 -19.59 18.22 -17.16
CA PHE A 40 -19.37 19.13 -18.29
C PHE A 40 -20.28 20.39 -18.26
N ASP A 41 -21.17 20.51 -17.26
CA ASP A 41 -22.00 21.72 -17.09
C ASP A 41 -21.12 22.95 -16.82
N GLY A 42 -21.63 24.15 -17.11
CA GLY A 42 -20.84 25.38 -16.96
C GLY A 42 -19.83 25.65 -18.09
N GLY A 43 -19.94 24.94 -19.22
CA GLY A 43 -19.14 25.19 -20.42
C GLY A 43 -17.78 24.49 -20.44
N HIS A 44 -17.55 23.54 -19.53
CA HIS A 44 -16.32 22.75 -19.53
C HIS A 44 -16.30 21.79 -20.73
N SER A 45 -15.23 21.85 -21.53
CA SER A 45 -15.01 20.91 -22.64
C SER A 45 -14.12 19.73 -22.27
N VAL A 46 -13.39 19.83 -21.16
CA VAL A 46 -12.46 18.80 -20.69
C VAL A 46 -12.68 18.54 -19.21
N VAL A 47 -12.92 17.29 -18.85
CA VAL A 47 -13.05 16.82 -17.47
C VAL A 47 -11.94 15.80 -17.21
N PHE A 48 -11.17 15.99 -16.15
CA PHE A 48 -10.11 15.07 -15.77
C PHE A 48 -10.40 14.47 -14.40
N ILE A 49 -10.59 13.15 -14.39
CA ILE A 49 -10.89 12.35 -13.22
C ILE A 49 -9.67 11.53 -12.82
N ARG A 50 -9.21 11.75 -11.58
CA ARG A 50 -8.21 10.91 -10.92
C ARG A 50 -8.84 9.99 -9.88
N GLY A 51 -8.18 8.88 -9.61
CA GLY A 51 -8.61 7.97 -8.55
C GLY A 51 -7.59 6.87 -8.31
N GLY A 52 -7.72 6.16 -7.19
CA GLY A 52 -6.84 5.04 -6.83
C GLY A 52 -6.72 3.97 -7.91
N VAL A 53 -5.60 3.24 -7.89
CA VAL A 53 -5.40 2.07 -8.76
C VAL A 53 -6.46 1.01 -8.43
N ALA A 54 -7.09 0.40 -9.44
CA ALA A 54 -8.16 -0.59 -9.28
C ALA A 54 -9.45 -0.07 -8.57
N ILE A 55 -9.68 1.24 -8.57
CA ILE A 55 -10.92 1.82 -8.02
C ILE A 55 -12.11 1.74 -9.00
N GLY A 56 -11.87 1.36 -10.26
CA GLY A 56 -12.92 1.15 -11.27
C GLY A 56 -12.94 2.13 -12.46
N LYS A 57 -11.88 2.94 -12.66
CA LYS A 57 -11.80 3.94 -13.75
C LYS A 57 -11.99 3.34 -15.14
N THR A 58 -11.19 2.33 -15.47
CA THR A 58 -11.28 1.60 -16.74
C THR A 58 -12.65 0.93 -16.90
N THR A 59 -13.20 0.35 -15.83
CA THR A 59 -14.55 -0.24 -15.85
C THR A 59 -15.64 0.82 -16.10
N LEU A 60 -15.50 2.03 -15.56
CA LEU A 60 -16.40 3.14 -15.84
C LEU A 60 -16.27 3.59 -17.30
N ALA A 61 -15.05 3.73 -17.82
CA ALA A 61 -14.80 4.05 -19.23
C ALA A 61 -15.46 3.01 -20.16
N GLU A 62 -15.26 1.72 -19.91
CA GLU A 62 -15.89 0.62 -20.65
C GLU A 62 -17.42 0.67 -20.57
N HIS A 63 -17.98 0.97 -19.39
CA HIS A 63 -19.42 1.11 -19.22
C HIS A 63 -19.99 2.29 -19.99
N LEU A 64 -19.34 3.46 -19.92
CA LEU A 64 -19.74 4.66 -20.66
C LEU A 64 -19.70 4.40 -22.17
N GLY A 65 -18.66 3.72 -22.67
CA GLY A 65 -18.51 3.39 -24.09
C GLY A 65 -19.57 2.44 -24.67
N ARG A 66 -20.49 1.92 -23.86
CA ARG A 66 -21.68 1.20 -24.36
C ARG A 66 -22.77 2.16 -24.86
N SER A 67 -22.70 3.43 -24.49
CA SER A 67 -23.58 4.48 -24.99
C SER A 67 -22.98 5.12 -26.23
N GLU A 68 -23.80 5.41 -27.23
CA GLU A 68 -23.41 6.06 -28.49
C GLU A 68 -22.77 7.45 -28.30
N LYS A 69 -22.98 8.07 -27.14
CA LYS A 69 -22.42 9.39 -26.80
C LYS A 69 -20.92 9.35 -26.44
N TYR A 70 -20.42 8.23 -25.94
CA TYR A 70 -19.07 8.12 -25.39
C TYR A 70 -18.21 7.19 -26.25
N VAL A 71 -17.03 7.67 -26.64
CA VAL A 71 -16.10 6.92 -27.49
C VAL A 71 -14.81 6.67 -26.72
N ASN A 72 -14.54 5.41 -26.43
CA ASN A 72 -13.28 5.00 -25.81
C ASN A 72 -12.15 5.03 -26.85
N VAL A 73 -11.11 5.81 -26.58
CA VAL A 73 -9.88 5.80 -27.37
C VAL A 73 -8.95 4.72 -26.82
N PRO A 74 -8.62 3.67 -27.60
CA PRO A 74 -7.77 2.59 -27.12
C PRO A 74 -6.40 3.09 -26.69
N PHE A 75 -5.94 2.65 -25.52
CA PHE A 75 -4.57 2.86 -25.07
C PHE A 75 -3.63 1.87 -25.77
N THR A 76 -2.48 2.35 -26.25
CA THR A 76 -1.39 1.54 -26.81
C THR A 76 -0.14 1.71 -25.96
N GLU A 77 0.61 0.62 -25.73
CA GLU A 77 1.54 0.40 -24.61
C GLU A 77 2.72 1.40 -24.44
N HIS A 78 2.82 2.45 -25.25
CA HIS A 78 3.88 3.46 -25.13
C HIS A 78 3.38 4.90 -25.01
N GLY A 79 2.05 5.14 -25.06
CA GLY A 79 1.49 6.50 -24.95
C GLY A 79 2.11 7.51 -25.92
N LEU A 80 2.65 7.04 -27.04
CA LEU A 80 3.31 7.86 -28.04
C LEU A 80 2.29 8.74 -28.76
N ASP A 81 2.71 9.95 -29.14
CA ASP A 81 1.85 10.93 -29.81
C ASP A 81 1.14 10.32 -31.03
N ASP A 82 1.90 9.73 -31.95
CA ASP A 82 1.35 9.13 -33.17
C ASP A 82 0.33 8.03 -32.87
N ALA A 83 0.59 7.22 -31.85
CA ALA A 83 -0.31 6.14 -31.47
C ALA A 83 -1.64 6.68 -30.93
N TRP A 84 -1.59 7.73 -30.10
CA TRP A 84 -2.80 8.40 -29.63
C TRP A 84 -3.60 9.06 -30.75
N ARG A 85 -2.91 9.68 -31.72
CA ARG A 85 -3.55 10.28 -32.90
C ARG A 85 -4.25 9.24 -33.75
N VAL A 86 -3.57 8.14 -34.07
CA VAL A 86 -4.12 7.02 -34.87
C VAL A 86 -5.32 6.41 -34.15
N SER A 87 -5.17 6.06 -32.86
CA SER A 87 -6.26 5.47 -32.09
C SER A 87 -7.47 6.41 -31.95
N THR A 88 -7.25 7.72 -31.87
CA THR A 88 -8.35 8.69 -31.87
C THR A 88 -9.10 8.69 -33.20
N VAL A 89 -8.37 8.71 -34.33
CA VAL A 89 -8.96 8.67 -35.67
C VAL A 89 -9.78 7.40 -35.86
N GLU A 90 -9.21 6.24 -35.53
CA GLU A 90 -9.88 4.95 -35.66
C GLU A 90 -11.13 4.84 -34.78
N ALA A 91 -11.06 5.29 -33.52
CA ALA A 91 -12.20 5.24 -32.60
C ALA A 91 -13.36 6.13 -33.07
N VAL A 92 -13.07 7.34 -33.56
CA VAL A 92 -14.09 8.25 -34.09
C VAL A 92 -14.66 7.73 -35.41
N GLU A 93 -13.84 7.18 -36.28
CA GLU A 93 -14.29 6.58 -37.54
C GLU A 93 -15.21 5.39 -37.29
N GLN A 94 -14.90 4.52 -36.33
CA GLN A 94 -15.79 3.43 -35.92
C GLN A 94 -17.12 3.95 -35.37
N ALA A 95 -17.10 5.02 -34.58
CA ALA A 95 -18.32 5.58 -33.97
C ALA A 95 -19.21 6.34 -34.98
N THR A 96 -18.63 6.96 -36.00
CA THR A 96 -19.35 7.86 -36.93
C THR A 96 -19.45 7.33 -38.36
N GLY A 97 -18.78 6.23 -38.66
CA GLY A 97 -18.75 5.57 -39.96
C GLY A 97 -17.82 6.23 -41.00
N LYS A 98 -17.26 7.42 -40.74
CA LYS A 98 -16.32 8.08 -41.64
C LYS A 98 -15.47 9.15 -40.95
N VAL A 99 -14.19 9.20 -41.31
CA VAL A 99 -13.30 10.34 -41.05
C VAL A 99 -12.51 10.61 -42.33
N ASP A 100 -12.41 11.89 -42.72
CA ASP A 100 -11.58 12.27 -43.87
C ASP A 100 -10.09 12.09 -43.49
N ARG A 101 -9.42 11.17 -44.20
CA ARG A 101 -8.03 10.74 -43.94
C ARG A 101 -7.00 11.52 -44.75
N ASP A 102 -7.28 12.78 -45.06
CA ASP A 102 -6.30 13.71 -45.61
C ASP A 102 -5.09 13.93 -44.66
N GLY A 103 -4.14 14.79 -45.04
CA GLY A 103 -2.99 15.15 -44.20
C GLY A 103 -3.34 15.82 -42.85
N SER A 104 -4.62 15.97 -42.52
CA SER A 104 -5.18 16.51 -41.28
C SER A 104 -6.17 15.54 -40.59
N ALA A 105 -6.10 14.24 -40.87
CA ALA A 105 -7.00 13.20 -40.36
C ALA A 105 -7.37 13.33 -38.86
N PHE A 106 -6.39 13.61 -38.00
CA PHE A 106 -6.63 13.81 -36.57
C PHE A 106 -7.53 15.01 -36.27
N ARG A 107 -7.29 16.17 -36.92
CA ARG A 107 -8.14 17.36 -36.75
C ARG A 107 -9.54 17.12 -37.29
N ASN A 108 -9.66 16.38 -38.39
CA ASN A 108 -10.95 15.99 -38.97
C ASN A 108 -11.73 15.08 -38.01
N ALA A 109 -11.06 14.12 -37.36
CA ALA A 109 -11.66 13.29 -36.32
C ALA A 109 -12.16 14.12 -35.13
N LEU A 110 -11.38 15.07 -34.62
CA LEU A 110 -11.81 15.94 -33.51
C LEU A 110 -13.04 16.79 -33.89
N LYS A 111 -13.06 17.34 -35.11
CA LYS A 111 -14.22 18.07 -35.64
C LYS A 111 -15.43 17.16 -35.73
N GLN A 112 -15.28 15.97 -36.31
CA GLN A 112 -16.34 14.99 -36.47
C GLN A 112 -16.92 14.58 -35.11
N ALA A 113 -16.06 14.31 -34.12
CA ALA A 113 -16.48 14.00 -32.76
C ALA A 113 -17.31 15.14 -32.15
N LYS A 114 -16.88 16.40 -32.35
CA LYS A 114 -17.61 17.56 -31.87
C LYS A 114 -18.97 17.73 -32.57
N ASP A 115 -19.01 17.64 -33.90
CA ASP A 115 -20.22 17.85 -34.70
C ASP A 115 -21.29 16.79 -34.39
N ASN A 116 -20.87 15.59 -33.96
CA ASN A 116 -21.74 14.52 -33.48
C ASN A 116 -21.97 14.53 -31.95
N ASN A 117 -21.52 15.57 -31.24
CA ASN A 117 -21.64 15.73 -29.78
C ASN A 117 -21.09 14.53 -28.97
N LEU A 118 -20.02 13.92 -29.47
CA LEU A 118 -19.35 12.79 -28.83
C LEU A 118 -18.44 13.28 -27.69
N THR A 119 -18.29 12.42 -26.68
CA THR A 119 -17.30 12.58 -25.61
C THR A 119 -16.20 11.55 -25.80
N LEU A 120 -14.99 12.00 -26.08
CA LEU A 120 -13.81 11.15 -26.23
C LEU A 120 -13.27 10.79 -24.85
N ILE A 121 -13.10 9.50 -24.58
CA ILE A 121 -12.59 8.98 -23.31
C ILE A 121 -11.16 8.50 -23.52
N TYR A 122 -10.23 9.06 -22.74
CA TYR A 122 -8.83 8.63 -22.70
C TYR A 122 -8.51 8.05 -21.33
N ASP A 123 -8.20 6.76 -21.26
CA ASP A 123 -7.68 6.11 -20.05
C ASP A 123 -6.15 6.20 -20.00
N GLU A 124 -5.59 6.17 -18.79
CA GLU A 124 -4.17 6.47 -18.53
C GLU A 124 -3.67 7.78 -19.19
N ALA A 125 -4.52 8.80 -19.11
CA ALA A 125 -4.35 10.10 -19.76
C ALA A 125 -3.07 10.85 -19.40
N HIS A 126 -2.42 10.54 -18.27
CA HIS A 126 -1.12 11.12 -17.93
C HIS A 126 -0.05 10.89 -19.01
N THR A 127 -0.17 9.83 -19.82
CA THR A 127 0.74 9.58 -20.94
C THR A 127 0.58 10.58 -22.10
N LEU A 128 -0.61 11.19 -22.27
CA LEU A 128 -0.87 12.22 -23.28
C LEU A 128 -0.05 13.50 -23.02
N PHE A 129 0.20 13.81 -21.75
CA PHE A 129 0.86 15.06 -21.33
C PHE A 129 2.33 15.12 -21.75
N LEU A 130 2.88 14.02 -22.26
CA LEU A 130 4.21 13.97 -22.84
C LEU A 130 4.30 14.64 -24.22
N SER A 131 3.17 14.83 -24.92
CA SER A 131 3.14 15.55 -26.20
C SER A 131 2.43 16.92 -26.04
N PRO A 132 3.19 18.02 -26.00
CA PRO A 132 2.63 19.37 -26.03
C PRO A 132 1.75 19.62 -27.25
N ASP A 133 2.12 19.08 -28.42
CA ASP A 133 1.40 19.26 -29.67
C ASP A 133 0.06 18.54 -29.65
N LEU A 134 0.01 17.33 -29.09
CA LEU A 134 -1.23 16.59 -28.88
C LEU A 134 -2.14 17.32 -27.89
N CYS A 135 -1.58 17.75 -26.75
CA CYS A 135 -2.31 18.51 -25.74
C CYS A 135 -2.85 19.82 -26.30
N SER A 136 -2.08 20.53 -27.13
CA SER A 136 -2.52 21.75 -27.80
C SER A 136 -3.68 21.46 -28.75
N ALA A 137 -3.58 20.38 -29.55
CA ALA A 137 -4.65 19.99 -30.47
C ALA A 137 -5.93 19.53 -29.75
N LEU A 138 -5.83 18.87 -28.61
CA LEU A 138 -6.98 18.41 -27.81
C LEU A 138 -7.60 19.53 -26.95
N PHE A 139 -6.76 20.33 -26.29
CA PHE A 139 -7.20 21.22 -25.20
C PHE A 139 -7.08 22.72 -25.50
N LYS A 140 -6.28 23.12 -26.50
CA LYS A 140 -6.12 24.53 -26.92
C LYS A 140 -6.76 24.84 -28.28
N ALA A 141 -7.15 23.83 -29.05
CA ALA A 141 -7.82 24.03 -30.34
C ALA A 141 -9.01 24.98 -30.25
N SER A 142 -9.28 25.71 -31.34
CA SER A 142 -10.37 26.67 -31.38
C SER A 142 -11.69 25.98 -31.06
N ILE A 143 -12.64 26.74 -30.49
CA ILE A 143 -13.94 26.20 -30.07
C ILE A 143 -14.67 25.49 -31.21
N HIS A 144 -14.36 25.80 -32.46
CA HIS A 144 -14.90 25.16 -33.65
C HIS A 144 -14.52 23.68 -33.80
N TYR A 145 -13.40 23.22 -33.22
CA TYR A 145 -12.88 21.85 -33.40
C TYR A 145 -12.76 21.06 -32.09
N ARG A 146 -13.15 21.64 -30.95
CA ARG A 146 -12.93 21.02 -29.64
C ARG A 146 -14.10 20.11 -29.23
N PRO A 147 -13.95 18.78 -29.23
CA PRO A 147 -14.96 17.87 -28.69
C PRO A 147 -14.98 17.91 -27.16
N ARG A 148 -15.95 17.21 -26.55
CA ARG A 148 -15.89 16.92 -25.11
C ARG A 148 -14.85 15.84 -24.88
N VAL A 149 -14.01 16.02 -23.87
CA VAL A 149 -12.95 15.08 -23.53
C VAL A 149 -13.07 14.68 -22.05
N LEU A 150 -13.08 13.38 -21.80
CA LEU A 150 -13.05 12.79 -20.47
C LEU A 150 -11.72 12.06 -20.30
N LEU A 151 -10.95 12.45 -19.29
CA LEU A 151 -9.65 11.88 -19.00
C LEU A 151 -9.71 11.06 -17.71
N PHE A 152 -9.16 9.86 -17.72
CA PHE A 152 -8.95 9.04 -16.54
C PHE A 152 -7.46 8.79 -16.32
N SER A 153 -6.99 8.92 -15.07
CA SER A 153 -5.65 8.45 -14.70
C SER A 153 -5.49 8.27 -13.19
N ALA A 154 -4.47 7.54 -12.74
CA ALA A 154 -4.02 7.61 -11.36
C ALA A 154 -3.24 8.92 -11.08
N SER A 155 -2.45 9.40 -12.05
CA SER A 155 -1.53 10.54 -11.90
C SER A 155 -1.97 11.78 -12.68
N GLY A 156 -1.57 12.97 -12.22
CA GLY A 156 -1.68 14.23 -12.96
C GLY A 156 -0.36 14.65 -13.63
N ASP A 157 0.74 13.97 -13.29
CA ASP A 157 2.09 14.26 -13.76
C ASP A 157 2.56 13.14 -14.71
N ALA A 158 3.37 13.51 -15.70
CA ALA A 158 4.03 12.62 -16.68
C ALA A 158 5.55 12.81 -16.64
N SER A 159 6.34 11.87 -17.17
CA SER A 159 7.77 12.09 -17.48
C SER A 159 8.10 11.54 -18.84
N ASN A 160 8.87 12.31 -19.60
CA ASN A 160 9.47 11.82 -20.82
C ASN A 160 10.70 10.94 -20.50
N THR A 161 11.31 10.38 -21.54
CA THR A 161 12.50 9.53 -21.44
C THR A 161 13.75 10.25 -20.91
N SER A 162 13.76 11.59 -20.89
CA SER A 162 14.83 12.41 -20.30
C SER A 162 14.58 12.81 -18.84
N GLY A 163 13.51 12.31 -18.20
CA GLY A 163 13.20 12.61 -16.80
C GLY A 163 12.54 13.97 -16.57
N LEU A 164 12.18 14.71 -17.63
CA LEU A 164 11.49 15.98 -17.48
C LEU A 164 10.03 15.73 -17.07
N ALA A 165 9.69 16.12 -15.84
CA ALA A 165 8.32 16.07 -15.35
C ALA A 165 7.44 17.09 -16.08
N MET A 166 6.36 16.61 -16.70
CA MET A 166 5.32 17.43 -17.33
C MET A 166 4.09 17.39 -16.43
N THR A 167 3.60 18.55 -15.99
CA THR A 167 2.40 18.67 -15.16
C THR A 167 1.14 18.68 -16.02
N THR A 168 -0.02 18.49 -15.39
CA THR A 168 -1.33 18.59 -16.07
C THR A 168 -1.46 19.96 -16.77
N PRO A 169 -1.79 19.99 -18.08
CA PRO A 169 -2.00 21.23 -18.82
C PRO A 169 -2.94 22.21 -18.12
N SER A 170 -2.60 23.50 -18.11
CA SER A 170 -3.38 24.56 -17.43
C SER A 170 -4.79 24.75 -18.00
N GLU A 171 -5.01 24.33 -19.25
CA GLU A 171 -6.31 24.36 -19.91
C GLU A 171 -7.33 23.41 -19.26
N ILE A 172 -6.87 22.39 -18.55
CA ILE A 172 -7.73 21.44 -17.86
C ILE A 172 -8.11 22.03 -16.51
N THR A 173 -9.24 22.75 -16.47
CA THR A 173 -9.72 23.45 -15.27
C THR A 173 -10.61 22.59 -14.38
N GLN A 174 -11.25 21.56 -14.95
CA GLN A 174 -12.14 20.65 -14.22
C GLN A 174 -11.40 19.38 -13.81
N LYS A 175 -10.64 19.50 -12.70
CA LYS A 175 -9.82 18.43 -12.10
C LYS A 175 -10.54 17.84 -10.89
N LEU A 176 -10.87 16.54 -10.95
CA LEU A 176 -11.71 15.87 -9.97
C LEU A 176 -11.03 14.61 -9.45
N MET A 177 -11.05 14.42 -8.13
CA MET A 177 -10.76 13.16 -7.50
C MET A 177 -12.05 12.36 -7.36
N TRP A 178 -12.03 11.14 -7.87
CA TRP A 178 -13.15 10.23 -7.81
C TRP A 178 -12.96 9.20 -6.71
N LYS A 179 -13.94 9.17 -5.83
CA LYS A 179 -14.13 8.17 -4.78
C LYS A 179 -15.49 7.53 -5.02
N PRO A 180 -15.55 6.52 -5.90
CA PRO A 180 -16.82 5.91 -6.25
C PRO A 180 -17.48 5.37 -4.99
N PRO A 181 -18.76 5.70 -4.74
CA PRO A 181 -19.46 5.10 -3.63
C PRO A 181 -19.60 3.59 -3.89
N LEU A 182 -19.61 2.82 -2.81
CA LEU A 182 -19.90 1.38 -2.83
C LEU A 182 -21.08 1.08 -1.89
N PRO A 183 -22.27 1.67 -2.14
CA PRO A 183 -23.41 1.47 -1.27
C PRO A 183 -24.00 0.07 -1.48
N CYS A 184 -24.53 -0.55 -0.43
CA CYS A 184 -25.39 -1.72 -0.60
C CYS A 184 -26.67 -1.32 -1.36
N SER A 185 -26.69 -1.56 -2.66
CA SER A 185 -27.88 -1.41 -3.50
C SER A 185 -28.52 -2.76 -3.78
N LEU A 186 -29.83 -2.77 -4.06
CA LEU A 186 -30.54 -3.98 -4.47
C LEU A 186 -29.89 -4.65 -5.68
N ASP A 187 -29.38 -3.85 -6.62
CA ASP A 187 -28.67 -4.35 -7.80
C ASP A 187 -27.31 -4.97 -7.45
N LEU A 188 -26.54 -4.35 -6.54
CA LEU A 188 -25.29 -4.94 -6.04
C LEU A 188 -25.58 -6.28 -5.37
N LYS A 189 -26.58 -6.34 -4.49
CA LYS A 189 -26.98 -7.58 -3.82
C LYS A 189 -27.36 -8.66 -4.83
N ARG A 190 -28.18 -8.33 -5.83
CA ARG A 190 -28.55 -9.26 -6.91
C ARG A 190 -27.33 -9.77 -7.69
N GLN A 191 -26.39 -8.89 -8.05
CA GLN A 191 -25.17 -9.27 -8.76
C GLN A 191 -24.27 -10.20 -7.94
N LEU A 192 -24.16 -9.98 -6.62
CA LEU A 192 -23.46 -10.89 -5.73
C LEU A 192 -24.15 -12.26 -5.71
N GLU A 193 -25.46 -12.29 -5.55
CA GLU A 193 -26.24 -13.54 -5.51
C GLU A 193 -26.10 -14.33 -6.83
N GLU A 194 -26.23 -13.66 -7.98
CA GLU A 194 -25.98 -14.22 -9.32
C GLU A 194 -24.55 -14.75 -9.47
N SER A 195 -23.59 -14.12 -8.81
CA SER A 195 -22.19 -14.53 -8.76
C SER A 195 -21.90 -15.65 -7.74
N GLY A 196 -22.92 -16.11 -7.01
CA GLY A 196 -22.80 -17.15 -5.99
C GLY A 196 -22.30 -16.67 -4.63
N VAL A 197 -22.42 -15.37 -4.34
CA VAL A 197 -22.10 -14.74 -3.06
C VAL A 197 -23.40 -14.28 -2.39
N LYS A 198 -23.75 -14.88 -1.26
CA LYS A 198 -25.02 -14.62 -0.56
C LYS A 198 -24.77 -13.92 0.77
N LEU A 199 -24.91 -12.60 0.77
CA LEU A 199 -24.68 -11.73 1.93
C LEU A 199 -25.95 -10.93 2.26
N ASP A 200 -26.21 -10.70 3.55
CA ASP A 200 -27.15 -9.66 3.96
C ASP A 200 -26.59 -8.26 3.73
N GLU A 201 -27.45 -7.24 3.82
CA GLU A 201 -27.10 -5.84 3.56
C GLU A 201 -26.00 -5.34 4.52
N GLU A 202 -26.14 -5.63 5.81
CA GLU A 202 -25.13 -5.26 6.81
C GLU A 202 -23.76 -5.91 6.53
N SER A 203 -23.71 -7.14 6.01
CA SER A 203 -22.45 -7.79 5.61
C SER A 203 -21.82 -7.14 4.39
N ILE A 204 -22.63 -6.72 3.40
CA ILE A 204 -22.12 -6.00 2.22
C ILE A 204 -21.52 -4.67 2.66
N ASP A 205 -22.21 -3.92 3.51
CA ASP A 205 -21.72 -2.66 4.08
C ASP A 205 -20.47 -2.86 4.94
N PHE A 206 -20.41 -3.97 5.69
CA PHE A 206 -19.21 -4.37 6.41
C PHE A 206 -18.02 -4.54 5.47
N PHE A 207 -18.14 -5.33 4.39
CA PHE A 207 -17.03 -5.53 3.45
C PHE A 207 -16.68 -4.25 2.68
N ALA A 208 -17.66 -3.44 2.31
CA ALA A 208 -17.43 -2.16 1.67
C ALA A 208 -16.58 -1.24 2.57
N SER A 209 -16.92 -1.15 3.85
CA SER A 209 -16.19 -0.37 4.85
C SER A 209 -14.81 -0.95 5.18
N PHE A 210 -14.72 -2.28 5.28
CA PHE A 210 -13.46 -3.01 5.50
C PHE A 210 -12.46 -2.74 4.39
N CYS A 211 -12.94 -2.69 3.15
CA CYS A 211 -12.14 -2.39 1.97
C CYS A 211 -11.87 -0.89 1.78
N GLY A 212 -12.30 -0.02 2.70
CA GLY A 212 -12.17 1.43 2.59
C GLY A 212 -12.90 2.01 1.37
N GLY A 213 -14.01 1.38 0.94
CA GLY A 213 -14.72 1.72 -0.30
C GLY A 213 -13.97 1.34 -1.59
N HIS A 214 -12.85 0.63 -1.48
CA HIS A 214 -12.00 0.33 -2.63
C HIS A 214 -12.49 -0.89 -3.41
N ARG A 215 -13.01 -0.67 -4.62
CA ARG A 215 -13.67 -1.70 -5.45
C ARG A 215 -12.80 -2.92 -5.74
N GLY A 216 -11.55 -2.72 -6.18
CA GLY A 216 -10.64 -3.84 -6.46
C GLY A 216 -10.27 -4.67 -5.22
N ILE A 217 -10.39 -4.12 -4.01
CA ILE A 217 -10.18 -4.85 -2.77
C ILE A 217 -11.47 -5.60 -2.40
N PHE A 218 -12.62 -4.94 -2.54
CA PHE A 218 -13.93 -5.53 -2.31
C PHE A 218 -14.15 -6.77 -3.17
N ILE A 219 -13.86 -6.70 -4.48
CA ILE A 219 -13.99 -7.84 -5.38
C ILE A 219 -13.10 -9.01 -4.91
N ALA A 220 -11.85 -8.75 -4.51
CA ALA A 220 -10.96 -9.77 -3.98
C ALA A 220 -11.51 -10.39 -2.68
N ALA A 221 -12.12 -9.59 -1.80
CA ALA A 221 -12.80 -10.09 -0.61
C ALA A 221 -14.04 -10.95 -0.97
N MET A 222 -14.82 -10.57 -1.98
CA MET A 222 -15.98 -11.36 -2.42
C MET A 222 -15.57 -12.71 -3.01
N HIS A 223 -14.41 -12.80 -3.67
CA HIS A 223 -13.83 -14.07 -4.09
C HIS A 223 -13.51 -14.98 -2.90
N TRP A 224 -12.96 -14.41 -1.83
CA TRP A 224 -12.74 -15.15 -0.60
C TRP A 224 -14.06 -15.64 0.00
N VAL A 225 -15.08 -14.77 0.10
CA VAL A 225 -16.42 -15.17 0.58
C VAL A 225 -16.96 -16.33 -0.25
N LYS A 226 -16.93 -16.22 -1.59
CA LYS A 226 -17.35 -17.29 -2.50
C LYS A 226 -16.60 -18.59 -2.28
N SER A 227 -15.30 -18.53 -1.96
CA SER A 227 -14.48 -19.72 -1.68
C SER A 227 -14.82 -20.39 -0.35
N LYS A 228 -15.40 -19.65 0.61
CA LYS A 228 -15.77 -20.16 1.94
C LYS A 228 -17.26 -20.49 2.05
N GLN A 229 -18.11 -19.89 1.22
CA GLN A 229 -19.53 -20.18 1.17
C GLN A 229 -19.80 -21.51 0.46
N ASN A 230 -20.62 -22.35 1.09
CA ASN A 230 -21.25 -23.47 0.40
C ASN A 230 -22.43 -22.94 -0.44
N ALA A 231 -22.84 -23.68 -1.48
CA ALA A 231 -23.86 -23.22 -2.45
C ALA A 231 -25.19 -22.73 -1.83
N VAL A 232 -25.55 -23.21 -0.64
CA VAL A 232 -26.79 -22.88 0.08
C VAL A 232 -26.57 -21.86 1.20
N ASP A 233 -25.32 -21.54 1.52
CA ASP A 233 -24.97 -20.78 2.72
C ASP A 233 -25.07 -19.27 2.50
N SER A 234 -25.97 -18.61 3.24
CA SER A 234 -26.06 -17.14 3.31
C SER A 234 -25.41 -16.66 4.59
N TRP A 235 -24.61 -15.61 4.53
CA TRP A 235 -23.98 -15.05 5.72
C TRP A 235 -24.75 -13.84 6.23
N SER A 236 -25.07 -13.87 7.53
CA SER A 236 -25.49 -12.70 8.28
C SER A 236 -24.28 -11.90 8.74
N LEU A 237 -24.47 -10.64 9.16
CA LEU A 237 -23.37 -9.82 9.70
C LEU A 237 -22.57 -10.56 10.78
N ARG A 238 -23.25 -11.23 11.72
CA ARG A 238 -22.59 -12.00 12.79
C ARG A 238 -21.69 -13.11 12.24
N LYS A 239 -22.16 -13.83 11.21
CA LYS A 239 -21.37 -14.89 10.56
C LYS A 239 -20.20 -14.30 9.77
N THR A 240 -20.44 -13.24 9.03
CA THR A 240 -19.42 -12.48 8.29
C THR A 240 -18.28 -12.04 9.22
N VAL A 241 -18.62 -11.37 10.32
CA VAL A 241 -17.67 -10.95 11.37
C VAL A 241 -16.89 -12.14 11.93
N GLY A 242 -17.56 -13.24 12.26
CA GLY A 242 -16.92 -14.45 12.76
C GLY A 242 -15.94 -15.06 11.76
N CYS A 243 -16.33 -15.18 10.49
CA CYS A 243 -15.47 -15.71 9.43
C CYS A 243 -14.26 -14.80 9.18
N VAL A 244 -14.45 -13.48 9.14
CA VAL A 244 -13.38 -12.49 8.96
C VAL A 244 -12.39 -12.56 10.12
N ARG A 245 -12.89 -12.59 11.37
CA ARG A 245 -12.06 -12.75 12.57
C ARG A 245 -11.22 -14.02 12.51
N ASN A 246 -11.84 -15.16 12.22
CA ASN A 246 -11.15 -16.45 12.17
C ASN A 246 -10.11 -16.52 11.05
N SER A 247 -10.34 -15.79 9.95
CA SER A 247 -9.38 -15.70 8.85
C SER A 247 -8.16 -14.85 9.17
N TYR A 248 -8.27 -14.01 10.20
CA TYR A 248 -7.27 -13.04 10.61
C TYR A 248 -6.29 -13.60 11.65
N ASN A 249 -6.04 -14.91 11.74
CA ASN A 249 -5.07 -15.53 12.69
C ASN A 249 -3.86 -14.62 12.96
N GLU A 250 -3.88 -13.91 14.11
CA GLU A 250 -2.90 -12.92 14.57
C GLU A 250 -2.64 -11.67 13.68
N GLY A 251 -3.40 -11.47 12.60
CA GLY A 251 -3.26 -10.33 11.68
C GLY A 251 -2.07 -10.43 10.73
N SER A 252 -1.55 -11.64 10.52
CA SER A 252 -0.38 -11.87 9.68
C SER A 252 -0.69 -11.77 8.19
N TRP A 253 -0.05 -10.84 7.48
CA TRP A 253 -0.10 -10.76 6.02
C TRP A 253 0.72 -11.86 5.31
N ASN A 254 1.40 -12.71 6.07
CA ASN A 254 2.03 -13.94 5.58
C ASN A 254 1.05 -15.14 5.55
N CYS A 255 -0.24 -14.93 5.82
CA CYS A 255 -1.24 -16.00 5.76
C CYS A 255 -1.31 -16.66 4.38
N ALA A 256 -1.88 -17.87 4.36
CA ALA A 256 -2.14 -18.61 3.13
C ALA A 256 -3.10 -17.86 2.20
N ASP A 257 -3.03 -18.13 0.90
CA ASP A 257 -3.94 -17.56 -0.11
C ASP A 257 -5.38 -18.10 -0.01
N THR A 258 -5.65 -18.95 0.98
CA THR A 258 -7.00 -19.40 1.37
C THR A 258 -7.68 -18.47 2.38
N GLU A 259 -6.94 -17.53 2.95
CA GLU A 259 -7.42 -16.57 3.96
C GLU A 259 -7.70 -15.20 3.35
N LEU A 260 -8.54 -14.41 4.01
CA LEU A 260 -9.04 -13.11 3.52
C LEU A 260 -7.89 -12.17 3.17
N LEU A 261 -6.90 -12.04 4.05
CA LEU A 261 -5.73 -11.20 3.81
C LEU A 261 -4.90 -11.70 2.61
N GLY A 262 -4.84 -13.02 2.38
CA GLY A 262 -4.18 -13.62 1.21
C GLY A 262 -4.89 -13.26 -0.09
N PHE A 263 -6.22 -13.40 -0.12
CA PHE A 263 -7.05 -12.97 -1.27
C PHE A 263 -6.92 -11.47 -1.52
N VAL A 264 -7.05 -10.65 -0.49
CA VAL A 264 -7.00 -9.18 -0.62
C VAL A 264 -5.61 -8.69 -1.03
N ARG A 265 -4.53 -9.36 -0.57
CA ARG A 265 -3.14 -9.11 -1.00
C ARG A 265 -2.93 -9.31 -2.51
N SER A 266 -3.76 -10.11 -3.17
CA SER A 266 -3.69 -10.26 -4.64
C SER A 266 -4.16 -9.01 -5.41
N SER A 267 -4.86 -8.10 -4.74
CA SER A 267 -5.30 -6.85 -5.33
C SER A 267 -4.14 -5.87 -5.49
N ARG A 268 -4.00 -5.26 -6.68
CA ARG A 268 -3.01 -4.20 -6.95
C ARG A 268 -3.15 -2.97 -6.06
N ALA A 269 -4.33 -2.78 -5.46
CA ALA A 269 -4.60 -1.71 -4.52
C ALA A 269 -4.01 -1.97 -3.12
N VAL A 270 -3.52 -3.19 -2.84
CA VAL A 270 -2.87 -3.55 -1.56
C VAL A 270 -1.41 -3.89 -1.80
N ARG A 271 -1.11 -4.77 -2.76
CA ARG A 271 0.26 -5.12 -3.15
C ARG A 271 0.56 -4.58 -4.54
N ILE A 272 1.52 -3.66 -4.61
CA ILE A 272 1.90 -3.02 -5.86
C ILE A 272 2.81 -3.96 -6.66
N ASN A 273 2.54 -4.04 -7.97
CA ASN A 273 3.22 -4.93 -8.91
C ASN A 273 4.37 -4.22 -9.65
N GLY A 274 4.99 -4.90 -10.61
CA GLY A 274 6.07 -4.35 -11.44
C GLY A 274 7.37 -4.25 -10.65
N ARG A 275 8.12 -3.15 -10.85
CA ARG A 275 9.42 -2.95 -10.17
C ARG A 275 9.35 -2.95 -8.64
N PHE A 276 8.19 -2.61 -8.07
CA PHE A 276 7.94 -2.55 -6.63
C PHE A 276 7.46 -3.87 -6.02
N HIS A 277 7.41 -4.94 -6.82
CA HIS A 277 7.07 -6.26 -6.31
C HIS A 277 8.08 -6.74 -5.27
N ALA A 278 9.36 -6.36 -5.43
CA ALA A 278 10.41 -6.59 -4.46
C ALA A 278 10.38 -5.53 -3.36
N VAL A 279 10.37 -5.97 -2.10
CA VAL A 279 10.24 -5.09 -0.92
C VAL A 279 11.39 -4.08 -0.81
N GLY A 280 12.60 -4.46 -1.22
CA GLY A 280 13.73 -3.54 -1.17
C GLY A 280 13.73 -2.47 -2.27
N HIS A 281 12.82 -2.53 -3.24
CA HIS A 281 12.62 -1.47 -4.25
C HIS A 281 11.54 -0.46 -3.85
N ILE A 282 10.92 -0.62 -2.68
CA ILE A 282 9.91 0.32 -2.19
C ILE A 282 10.57 1.67 -1.90
N PRO A 283 10.07 2.80 -2.43
CA PRO A 283 10.70 4.11 -2.22
C PRO A 283 10.68 4.52 -0.75
N GLN A 284 11.76 5.12 -0.28
CA GLN A 284 11.88 5.56 1.11
C GLN A 284 10.82 6.61 1.46
N GLU A 285 10.48 7.50 0.52
CA GLU A 285 9.49 8.56 0.70
C GLU A 285 8.10 7.99 0.97
N PHE A 286 7.78 6.83 0.39
CA PHE A 286 6.56 6.11 0.74
C PHE A 286 6.63 5.56 2.16
N VAL A 287 7.77 5.01 2.59
CA VAL A 287 7.95 4.51 3.96
C VAL A 287 7.87 5.65 4.98
N GLU A 288 8.44 6.81 4.67
CA GLU A 288 8.33 8.00 5.50
C GLU A 288 6.87 8.44 5.66
N LEU A 289 6.11 8.49 4.56
CA LEU A 289 4.68 8.81 4.58
C LEU A 289 3.88 7.73 5.34
N LEU A 290 4.24 6.46 5.20
CA LEU A 290 3.63 5.35 5.94
C LEU A 290 3.86 5.44 7.46
N CYS A 291 4.99 6.01 7.87
CA CYS A 291 5.33 6.22 9.28
C CYS A 291 4.74 7.51 9.83
N LYS A 292 4.86 8.61 9.10
CA LYS A 292 4.50 9.97 9.53
C LYS A 292 3.04 10.33 9.21
N GLY A 293 2.37 9.60 8.33
CA GLY A 293 1.06 9.97 7.81
C GLY A 293 1.15 11.02 6.71
N ALA A 294 0.02 11.64 6.41
CA ALA A 294 -0.09 12.53 5.26
C ALA A 294 0.87 13.73 5.31
N CYS A 295 1.55 13.99 4.21
CA CYS A 295 2.52 15.07 4.08
C CYS A 295 2.68 15.53 2.62
N SER A 296 3.26 16.70 2.41
CA SER A 296 3.64 17.17 1.07
C SER A 296 4.85 16.38 0.54
N ILE A 297 4.78 15.92 -0.71
CA ILE A 297 5.91 15.30 -1.40
C ILE A 297 6.52 16.35 -2.32
N ALA A 298 7.71 16.84 -1.96
CA ALA A 298 8.35 17.96 -2.66
C ALA A 298 8.86 17.58 -4.06
N GLU A 299 9.45 16.40 -4.19
CA GLU A 299 9.99 15.90 -5.45
C GLU A 299 8.86 15.44 -6.38
N THR A 300 8.73 16.13 -7.51
CA THR A 300 7.63 15.88 -8.46
C THR A 300 7.73 14.50 -9.10
N ASP A 301 8.94 14.01 -9.41
CA ASP A 301 9.15 12.68 -10.00
C ASP A 301 8.79 11.56 -9.03
N VAL A 302 9.21 11.67 -7.76
CA VAL A 302 8.84 10.72 -6.70
C VAL A 302 7.33 10.75 -6.47
N ARG A 303 6.73 11.93 -6.35
CA ARG A 303 5.27 12.08 -6.19
C ARG A 303 4.51 11.42 -7.34
N ARG A 304 4.94 11.64 -8.58
CA ARG A 304 4.36 10.98 -9.76
C ARG A 304 4.49 9.46 -9.64
N GLU A 305 5.70 8.98 -9.40
CA GLU A 305 6.02 7.55 -9.31
C GLU A 305 5.13 6.85 -8.26
N LEU A 306 5.04 7.42 -7.06
CA LEU A 306 4.19 6.89 -6.00
C LEU A 306 2.71 6.90 -6.38
N THR A 307 2.25 7.94 -7.06
CA THR A 307 0.83 8.05 -7.41
C THR A 307 0.43 7.16 -8.58
N VAL A 308 1.23 7.10 -9.65
CA VAL A 308 1.00 6.21 -10.81
C VAL A 308 0.92 4.75 -10.35
N ASN A 309 1.80 4.36 -9.42
CA ASN A 309 1.85 2.99 -8.93
C ASN A 309 0.84 2.70 -7.83
N GLY A 310 0.10 3.70 -7.35
CA GLY A 310 -1.01 3.54 -6.41
C GLY A 310 -0.60 3.48 -4.94
N PHE A 311 0.61 3.93 -4.59
CA PHE A 311 1.04 4.03 -3.19
C PHE A 311 0.28 5.12 -2.45
N VAL A 312 0.12 6.28 -3.09
CA VAL A 312 -0.38 7.50 -2.47
C VAL A 312 -1.47 8.17 -3.30
N LEU A 313 -2.31 8.95 -2.64
CA LEU A 313 -3.30 9.81 -3.26
C LEU A 313 -3.28 11.20 -2.61
N PRO A 314 -3.64 12.27 -3.35
CA PRO A 314 -3.86 13.58 -2.75
C PRO A 314 -4.87 13.48 -1.60
N LYS A 315 -4.53 14.09 -0.48
CA LYS A 315 -5.41 14.17 0.68
C LYS A 315 -6.46 15.25 0.42
N PRO A 316 -7.75 14.91 0.46
CA PRO A 316 -8.78 15.89 0.24
C PRO A 316 -9.00 16.81 1.43
N ASP A 317 -9.53 18.01 1.15
CA ASP A 317 -9.93 18.95 2.18
C ASP A 317 -11.00 18.34 3.10
N ARG A 318 -10.85 18.60 4.41
CA ARG A 318 -11.72 18.04 5.45
C ARG A 318 -13.16 18.54 5.26
N GLY A 319 -14.13 17.62 5.29
CA GLY A 319 -15.56 17.96 5.41
C GLY A 319 -16.42 17.80 4.15
N ILE A 320 -15.87 17.37 3.02
CA ILE A 320 -16.64 17.11 1.79
C ILE A 320 -16.46 15.64 1.38
N GLU A 321 -17.37 14.77 1.83
CA GLU A 321 -17.51 13.41 1.29
C GLU A 321 -18.37 13.46 0.01
N ALA A 322 -17.80 14.00 -1.07
CA ALA A 322 -18.39 13.95 -2.40
C ALA A 322 -17.76 12.81 -3.21
N GLU A 323 -18.55 12.16 -4.06
CA GLU A 323 -18.06 11.17 -5.02
C GLU A 323 -16.99 11.79 -5.95
N PHE A 324 -17.27 12.98 -6.49
CA PHE A 324 -16.35 13.77 -7.28
C PHE A 324 -15.95 15.01 -6.50
N GLN A 325 -14.71 15.04 -6.04
CA GLN A 325 -14.17 16.16 -5.29
C GLN A 325 -13.21 16.97 -6.15
N LYS A 326 -13.48 18.27 -6.29
CA LYS A 326 -12.55 19.17 -6.97
C LYS A 326 -11.26 19.28 -6.17
N LEU A 327 -10.13 19.09 -6.83
CA LEU A 327 -8.80 19.21 -6.22
C LEU A 327 -7.88 19.97 -7.17
N ASP A 328 -7.11 20.91 -6.61
CA ASP A 328 -6.01 21.53 -7.32
C ASP A 328 -4.72 20.72 -7.14
N TRP A 329 -4.43 19.85 -8.11
CA TRP A 329 -3.22 19.02 -8.07
C TRP A 329 -1.93 19.79 -8.36
N ASN A 330 -2.03 21.04 -8.83
CA ASN A 330 -0.86 21.87 -9.07
C ASN A 330 -0.40 22.57 -7.78
N ASN A 331 -1.17 22.48 -6.70
CA ASN A 331 -0.78 23.01 -5.41
C ASN A 331 0.43 22.24 -4.86
N ALA A 332 1.59 22.90 -4.82
CA ALA A 332 2.83 22.34 -4.28
C ALA A 332 2.73 21.94 -2.80
N HIS A 333 1.79 22.53 -2.05
CA HIS A 333 1.52 22.22 -0.65
C HIS A 333 0.47 21.12 -0.46
N MET A 334 -0.02 20.51 -1.54
CA MET A 334 -0.98 19.41 -1.46
C MET A 334 -0.38 18.23 -0.70
N GLU A 335 -0.96 17.93 0.46
CA GLU A 335 -0.61 16.72 1.21
C GLU A 335 -1.05 15.48 0.43
N HIS A 336 -0.24 14.43 0.51
CA HIS A 336 -0.55 13.11 -0.01
C HIS A 336 -0.66 12.15 1.16
N GLN A 337 -1.54 11.17 1.04
CA GLN A 337 -1.76 10.12 2.04
C GLN A 337 -1.65 8.74 1.39
N VAL A 338 -1.43 7.70 2.21
CA VAL A 338 -1.46 6.31 1.73
C VAL A 338 -2.81 6.05 1.07
N ALA A 339 -2.80 5.37 -0.08
CA ALA A 339 -3.99 5.25 -0.92
C ALA A 339 -5.18 4.58 -0.21
N ASN A 340 -4.92 3.63 0.69
CA ASN A 340 -5.94 3.03 1.56
C ASN A 340 -5.33 2.38 2.82
N PRO A 341 -6.14 2.15 3.87
CA PRO A 341 -5.70 1.53 5.12
C PRO A 341 -5.11 0.12 5.01
N LEU A 342 -5.62 -0.72 4.10
CA LEU A 342 -5.14 -2.09 3.95
C LEU A 342 -3.75 -2.13 3.31
N LEU A 343 -3.47 -1.23 2.35
CA LEU A 343 -2.13 -1.03 1.82
C LEU A 343 -1.16 -0.57 2.91
N ALA A 344 -1.58 0.37 3.78
CA ALA A 344 -0.76 0.80 4.91
C ALA A 344 -0.44 -0.37 5.86
N SER A 345 -1.45 -1.16 6.22
CA SER A 345 -1.30 -2.35 7.06
C SER A 345 -0.36 -3.38 6.45
N TYR A 346 -0.54 -3.70 5.15
CA TYR A 346 0.30 -4.65 4.42
C TYR A 346 1.77 -4.24 4.39
N TYR A 347 2.06 -3.01 3.96
CA TYR A 347 3.44 -2.56 3.84
C TYR A 347 4.11 -2.35 5.20
N ARG A 348 3.39 -1.88 6.24
CA ARG A 348 3.97 -1.82 7.59
C ARG A 348 4.37 -3.20 8.09
N PHE A 349 3.51 -4.20 7.89
CA PHE A 349 3.82 -5.57 8.28
C PHE A 349 5.03 -6.13 7.54
N ILE A 350 5.04 -6.00 6.20
CA ILE A 350 6.12 -6.56 5.37
C ILE A 350 7.45 -5.85 5.63
N LEU A 351 7.47 -4.52 5.75
CA LEU A 351 8.69 -3.77 6.02
C LEU A 351 9.21 -4.05 7.44
N LYS A 352 8.32 -4.19 8.43
CA LYS A 352 8.73 -4.61 9.78
C LYS A 352 9.35 -6.00 9.78
N THR A 353 8.75 -6.94 9.06
CA THR A 353 9.19 -8.35 9.05
C THR A 353 10.43 -8.58 8.20
N ARG A 354 10.56 -7.90 7.05
CA ARG A 354 11.61 -8.18 6.05
C ARG A 354 12.69 -7.12 5.94
N CYS A 355 12.42 -5.90 6.40
CA CYS A 355 13.32 -4.75 6.28
C CYS A 355 13.61 -4.08 7.62
N ALA A 356 13.30 -4.75 8.75
CA ALA A 356 13.53 -4.23 10.10
C ALA A 356 13.03 -2.79 10.30
N LEU A 357 11.84 -2.46 9.80
CA LEU A 357 11.25 -1.13 9.97
C LEU A 357 11.14 -0.76 11.46
N GLU A 358 11.80 0.34 11.83
CA GLU A 358 11.65 0.97 13.14
C GLU A 358 10.98 2.34 13.01
N VAL A 359 10.03 2.60 13.91
CA VAL A 359 9.29 3.85 13.97
C VAL A 359 9.71 4.61 15.22
N ALA A 360 10.12 5.86 15.04
CA ALA A 360 10.37 6.79 16.13
C ALA A 360 9.06 7.45 16.58
N TRP A 361 8.98 7.72 17.87
CA TRP A 361 7.83 8.34 18.50
C TRP A 361 8.26 9.69 19.09
N GLU A 362 7.51 10.74 18.78
CA GLU A 362 7.73 12.03 19.41
C GLU A 362 7.54 11.92 20.92
N ARG A 363 8.48 12.50 21.68
CA ARG A 363 8.48 12.51 23.14
C ARG A 363 7.40 13.43 23.75
N SER A 364 6.51 14.00 22.95
CA SER A 364 5.46 14.87 23.47
C SER A 364 4.51 14.03 24.33
N ASN A 365 4.38 14.40 25.60
CA ASN A 365 3.42 13.74 26.50
C ASN A 365 2.00 14.12 26.09
N PRO A 366 1.05 13.17 26.14
CA PRO A 366 -0.35 13.49 25.90
C PRO A 366 -0.83 14.53 26.91
N GLN A 367 -1.63 15.48 26.46
CA GLN A 367 -2.09 16.60 27.31
C GLN A 367 -3.37 16.29 28.08
N HIS A 368 -4.14 15.30 27.63
CA HIS A 368 -5.41 14.89 28.23
C HIS A 368 -5.84 13.51 27.71
N CYS A 369 -6.91 12.93 28.26
CA CYS A 369 -7.37 11.59 27.93
C CYS A 369 -7.74 11.41 26.44
N ALA A 370 -8.38 12.41 25.81
CA ALA A 370 -8.66 12.33 24.37
C ALA A 370 -7.39 12.31 23.51
N ASP A 371 -6.34 13.04 23.89
CA ASP A 371 -5.04 13.03 23.20
C ASP A 371 -4.35 11.66 23.35
N LEU A 372 -4.41 11.06 24.54
CA LEU A 372 -3.93 9.69 24.76
C LEU A 372 -4.66 8.67 23.87
N LEU A 373 -5.99 8.78 23.74
CA LEU A 373 -6.77 7.92 22.84
C LEU A 373 -6.39 8.13 21.37
N MET A 374 -6.09 9.36 20.93
CA MET A 374 -5.69 9.61 19.52
C MET A 374 -4.37 8.94 19.12
N ARG A 375 -3.57 8.52 20.10
CA ARG A 375 -2.37 7.71 19.85
C ARG A 375 -2.70 6.23 19.65
N ALA A 376 -3.82 5.76 20.22
CA ALA A 376 -4.25 4.37 20.12
C ALA A 376 -5.24 4.11 18.97
N LEU A 377 -6.24 4.98 18.77
CA LEU A 377 -7.32 4.79 17.80
C LEU A 377 -6.85 4.41 16.37
N PRO A 378 -5.77 5.00 15.82
CA PRO A 378 -5.30 4.66 14.48
C PRO A 378 -4.87 3.20 14.29
N TYR A 379 -4.68 2.47 15.40
CA TYR A 379 -4.30 1.06 15.44
C TYR A 379 -5.46 0.13 15.80
N LEU A 380 -6.62 0.67 16.18
CA LEU A 380 -7.80 -0.11 16.58
C LEU A 380 -8.63 -0.56 15.38
N PHE A 381 -7.97 -1.23 14.43
CA PHE A 381 -8.64 -1.92 13.33
C PHE A 381 -9.53 -3.04 13.85
N PHE A 382 -10.52 -3.45 13.05
CA PHE A 382 -11.46 -4.50 13.41
C PHE A 382 -10.79 -5.71 14.02
N SER A 383 -9.78 -6.29 13.35
CA SER A 383 -9.05 -7.47 13.82
C SER A 383 -8.39 -7.25 15.18
N LYS A 384 -7.83 -6.06 15.43
CA LYS A 384 -7.20 -5.72 16.71
C LYS A 384 -8.21 -5.62 17.84
N VAL A 385 -9.41 -5.10 17.57
CA VAL A 385 -10.47 -4.99 18.59
C VAL A 385 -11.10 -6.35 18.86
N VAL A 386 -11.36 -7.15 17.82
CA VAL A 386 -12.05 -8.44 17.98
C VAL A 386 -11.12 -9.62 18.27
N SER A 387 -9.78 -9.45 18.22
CA SER A 387 -8.83 -10.55 18.45
C SER A 387 -8.87 -11.10 19.87
N PHE A 388 -9.27 -10.29 20.85
CA PHE A 388 -9.30 -10.71 22.25
C PHE A 388 -10.41 -11.76 22.48
N GLU A 389 -10.09 -12.81 23.24
CA GLU A 389 -10.94 -13.97 23.54
C GLU A 389 -12.24 -13.57 24.25
N GLY A 390 -13.22 -13.11 23.47
CA GLY A 390 -14.64 -13.15 23.79
C GLY A 390 -15.30 -14.18 22.86
N ASP A 391 -16.18 -15.00 23.41
CA ASP A 391 -17.04 -15.92 22.65
C ASP A 391 -17.74 -15.13 21.51
N VAL A 392 -17.85 -15.71 20.31
CA VAL A 392 -18.46 -15.07 19.12
C VAL A 392 -19.97 -14.80 19.33
N SER A 393 -20.51 -15.29 20.46
CA SER A 393 -21.81 -14.93 21.03
C SER A 393 -21.86 -13.55 21.70
N GLN A 394 -20.73 -12.90 21.97
CA GLN A 394 -20.60 -11.67 22.75
C GLN A 394 -20.48 -10.38 21.92
N LEU A 395 -20.77 -10.41 20.61
CA LEU A 395 -21.14 -9.14 19.94
C LEU A 395 -22.33 -8.57 20.70
N ALA A 396 -22.23 -7.32 21.15
CA ALA A 396 -23.34 -6.68 21.86
C ALA A 396 -24.59 -6.67 20.96
N LYS A 397 -25.80 -6.60 21.56
CA LYS A 397 -27.04 -6.31 20.81
C LYS A 397 -26.80 -5.06 19.95
N GLY A 398 -26.61 -5.25 18.64
CA GLY A 398 -26.24 -4.17 17.72
C GLY A 398 -24.95 -4.36 16.92
N GLY A 399 -24.20 -5.46 17.09
CA GLY A 399 -23.10 -5.86 16.19
C GLY A 399 -21.72 -5.25 16.49
N LEU A 400 -21.58 -4.44 17.55
CA LEU A 400 -20.30 -3.91 18.00
C LEU A 400 -19.57 -4.86 18.98
N PRO A 401 -18.23 -4.82 19.03
CA PRO A 401 -17.45 -5.48 20.08
C PRO A 401 -17.87 -5.02 21.48
N HIS A 402 -17.70 -5.88 22.47
CA HIS A 402 -17.94 -5.52 23.87
C HIS A 402 -16.94 -4.45 24.32
N GLU A 403 -17.35 -3.57 25.23
CA GLU A 403 -16.51 -2.50 25.78
C GLU A 403 -15.15 -3.03 26.28
N GLN A 404 -15.17 -4.13 27.05
CA GLN A 404 -13.96 -4.80 27.52
C GLN A 404 -12.96 -5.16 26.41
N GLN A 405 -13.42 -5.51 25.21
CA GLN A 405 -12.55 -5.81 24.07
C GLN A 405 -11.84 -4.54 23.57
N TYR A 406 -12.55 -3.39 23.56
CA TYR A 406 -11.92 -2.10 23.29
C TYR A 406 -10.92 -1.73 24.36
N ASN A 407 -11.26 -1.92 25.64
CA ASN A 407 -10.37 -1.60 26.75
C ASN A 407 -9.05 -2.37 26.60
N GLN A 408 -9.13 -3.67 26.34
CA GLN A 408 -7.97 -4.53 26.08
C GLN A 408 -7.19 -4.11 24.83
N ALA A 409 -7.88 -3.78 23.73
CA ALA A 409 -7.23 -3.34 22.50
C ALA A 409 -6.49 -2.01 22.69
N ILE A 410 -7.10 -1.05 23.40
CA ILE A 410 -6.48 0.23 23.74
C ILE A 410 -5.23 -0.01 24.59
N LEU A 411 -5.30 -0.80 25.65
CA LEU A 411 -4.14 -1.10 26.51
C LEU A 411 -3.02 -1.81 25.75
N SER A 412 -3.36 -2.78 24.90
CA SER A 412 -2.39 -3.49 24.06
C SER A 412 -1.65 -2.53 23.12
N VAL A 413 -2.39 -1.65 22.42
CA VAL A 413 -1.77 -0.64 21.55
C VAL A 413 -0.93 0.35 22.37
N LEU A 414 -1.45 0.88 23.47
CA LEU A 414 -0.70 1.81 24.31
C LEU A 414 0.61 1.19 24.83
N THR A 415 0.62 -0.11 25.13
CA THR A 415 1.83 -0.86 25.48
C THR A 415 2.80 -0.96 24.30
N GLU A 416 2.31 -1.31 23.11
CA GLU A 416 3.12 -1.44 21.89
C GLU A 416 3.80 -0.13 21.48
N ILE A 417 3.16 1.00 21.74
CA ILE A 417 3.71 2.33 21.44
C ILE A 417 4.59 2.89 22.57
N GLY A 418 4.82 2.11 23.63
CA GLY A 418 5.79 2.41 24.68
C GLY A 418 5.23 3.05 25.95
N TYR A 419 3.90 3.19 26.10
CA TYR A 419 3.30 3.60 27.36
C TYR A 419 3.21 2.43 28.34
N LYS A 420 3.12 2.76 29.64
CA LYS A 420 3.02 1.79 30.73
C LYS A 420 1.61 1.81 31.32
N PRO A 421 0.66 1.08 30.71
CA PRO A 421 -0.60 0.82 31.38
C PRO A 421 -0.35 -0.02 32.64
N PHE A 422 -1.15 0.21 33.66
CA PHE A 422 -1.09 -0.57 34.89
C PHE A 422 -2.50 -0.81 35.42
N ALA A 423 -2.69 -1.92 36.12
CA ALA A 423 -3.90 -2.13 36.92
C ALA A 423 -3.62 -1.60 38.33
N PRO A 424 -4.54 -0.86 38.95
CA PRO A 424 -4.38 -0.49 40.35
C PRO A 424 -4.42 -1.75 41.22
N GLN A 425 -3.64 -1.76 42.31
CA GLN A 425 -3.81 -2.77 43.35
C GLN A 425 -5.11 -2.45 44.09
N SER A 426 -6.17 -3.22 43.83
CA SER A 426 -7.41 -3.10 44.60
C SER A 426 -7.19 -3.73 45.97
N SER A 427 -6.86 -2.91 46.96
CA SER A 427 -6.64 -3.36 48.34
C SER A 427 -7.91 -3.23 49.18
N THR A 428 -8.82 -2.31 48.82
CA THR A 428 -10.12 -2.11 49.49
C THR A 428 -11.26 -1.76 48.52
N GLU A 429 -12.52 -1.92 48.96
CA GLU A 429 -13.73 -1.54 48.19
C GLU A 429 -13.80 -0.03 47.85
N GLY A 430 -13.03 0.82 48.54
CA GLY A 430 -13.00 2.28 48.32
C GLY A 430 -12.06 2.75 47.21
N ASP A 431 -11.17 1.87 46.73
CA ASP A 431 -10.10 2.25 45.79
C ASP A 431 -10.67 2.52 44.39
N GLY A 432 -11.71 1.76 43.99
CA GLY A 432 -12.27 1.74 42.64
C GLY A 432 -11.29 1.14 41.61
N LYS A 433 -11.83 0.57 40.54
CA LYS A 433 -11.02 -0.08 39.49
C LYS A 433 -11.34 0.54 38.13
N PRO A 434 -10.53 1.50 37.66
CA PRO A 434 -10.74 2.06 36.33
C PRO A 434 -10.43 1.05 35.24
N ASP A 435 -11.12 1.19 34.12
CA ASP A 435 -10.89 0.35 32.93
C ASP A 435 -9.51 0.56 32.32
N LEU A 436 -9.07 1.82 32.26
CA LEU A 436 -7.79 2.22 31.70
C LEU A 436 -7.04 3.11 32.71
N MET A 437 -5.85 2.67 33.13
CA MET A 437 -4.91 3.53 33.84
C MET A 437 -3.55 3.48 33.18
N VAL A 438 -2.98 4.67 32.95
CA VAL A 438 -1.65 4.83 32.33
C VAL A 438 -0.84 5.85 33.11
N LYS A 439 0.40 5.49 33.47
CA LYS A 439 1.34 6.42 34.08
C LYS A 439 2.30 6.93 33.02
N ILE A 440 2.37 8.24 32.85
CA ILE A 440 3.26 8.91 31.90
C ILE A 440 4.01 9.99 32.68
N CYS A 441 5.33 9.79 32.82
CA CYS A 441 6.14 10.56 33.77
C CYS A 441 5.52 10.49 35.18
N GLU A 442 5.26 11.64 35.81
CA GLU A 442 4.60 11.72 37.13
C GLU A 442 3.08 11.95 37.04
N GLU A 443 2.49 11.84 35.85
CA GLU A 443 1.07 12.08 35.64
C GLU A 443 0.31 10.78 35.43
N THR A 444 -0.86 10.71 36.05
CA THR A 444 -1.77 9.57 35.92
C THR A 444 -2.96 9.95 35.05
N PHE A 445 -3.19 9.13 34.03
CA PHE A 445 -4.36 9.17 33.15
C PHE A 445 -5.29 8.03 33.56
N VAL A 446 -6.54 8.38 33.83
CA VAL A 446 -7.59 7.43 34.17
C VAL A 446 -8.75 7.60 33.20
N MET A 447 -9.19 6.49 32.62
CA MET A 447 -10.38 6.46 31.79
C MET A 447 -11.29 5.28 32.12
N GLU A 448 -12.58 5.54 31.93
CA GLU A 448 -13.65 4.56 32.10
C GLU A 448 -14.42 4.42 30.78
N GLY A 449 -14.69 3.19 30.37
CA GLY A 449 -15.60 2.92 29.28
C GLY A 449 -17.06 2.99 29.77
N ALA A 450 -17.94 3.53 28.93
CA ALA A 450 -19.36 3.65 29.24
C ALA A 450 -20.20 3.24 28.04
N LYS A 451 -21.13 2.30 28.25
CA LYS A 451 -22.01 1.80 27.18
C LYS A 451 -23.21 2.72 26.91
N GLU A 452 -23.92 3.15 27.95
CA GLU A 452 -25.12 4.00 27.83
C GLU A 452 -25.33 4.98 29.00
N GLN A 453 -24.89 4.66 30.22
CA GLN A 453 -25.15 5.46 31.43
C GLN A 453 -23.93 6.30 31.84
N ILE A 454 -23.49 7.24 31.00
CA ILE A 454 -22.30 8.07 31.26
C ILE A 454 -22.33 8.72 32.65
N GLU A 455 -23.49 9.18 33.11
CA GLU A 455 -23.62 9.87 34.42
C GLU A 455 -23.25 8.98 35.61
N GLU A 456 -23.53 7.68 35.55
CA GLU A 456 -23.14 6.73 36.62
C GLU A 456 -21.62 6.57 36.68
N HIS A 457 -20.95 6.55 35.52
CA HIS A 457 -19.50 6.48 35.42
C HIS A 457 -18.85 7.80 35.87
N LEU A 458 -19.43 8.95 35.52
CA LEU A 458 -18.95 10.26 35.99
C LEU A 458 -18.96 10.36 37.52
N GLY A 459 -19.97 9.79 38.19
CA GLY A 459 -20.02 9.73 39.66
C GLY A 459 -18.82 8.99 40.30
N ARG A 460 -18.25 8.00 39.60
CA ARG A 460 -17.09 7.22 40.09
C ARG A 460 -15.84 8.09 40.27
N PHE A 461 -15.66 9.11 39.43
CA PHE A 461 -14.49 10.00 39.45
C PHE A 461 -14.40 10.89 40.69
N ASN A 462 -15.54 11.12 41.34
CA ASN A 462 -15.61 11.87 42.60
C ASN A 462 -15.63 10.95 43.82
N LYS A 463 -16.04 9.68 43.65
CA LYS A 463 -16.28 8.73 44.73
C LYS A 463 -15.03 7.93 45.13
N TYR A 464 -14.26 7.43 44.16
CA TYR A 464 -13.19 6.45 44.42
C TYR A 464 -11.79 7.06 44.29
N GLU A 465 -10.87 6.63 45.16
CA GLU A 465 -9.54 7.26 45.29
C GLU A 465 -8.69 7.17 44.00
N ASN A 466 -8.67 6.00 43.35
CA ASN A 466 -7.87 5.80 42.13
C ASN A 466 -8.29 6.73 40.99
N TYR A 467 -9.55 7.16 40.97
CA TYR A 467 -10.05 8.10 39.98
C TYR A 467 -9.84 9.55 40.42
N LYS A 468 -10.11 9.85 41.70
CA LYS A 468 -10.04 11.21 42.25
C LYS A 468 -8.62 11.78 42.19
N ASN A 469 -7.62 10.94 42.47
CA ASN A 469 -6.21 11.32 42.52
C ASN A 469 -5.54 11.42 41.15
N ALA A 470 -6.21 10.99 40.09
CA ALA A 470 -5.69 11.08 38.73
C ALA A 470 -5.63 12.53 38.25
N LYS A 471 -4.53 12.91 37.60
CA LYS A 471 -4.38 14.24 37.00
C LYS A 471 -5.30 14.43 35.80
N HIS A 472 -5.43 13.39 34.97
CA HIS A 472 -6.25 13.40 33.77
C HIS A 472 -7.35 12.36 33.88
N LYS A 473 -8.58 12.81 33.67
CA LYS A 473 -9.80 12.02 33.85
C LYS A 473 -10.62 12.02 32.56
N GLY A 474 -11.05 10.85 32.11
CA GLY A 474 -11.90 10.74 30.93
C GLY A 474 -12.93 9.63 31.03
N VAL A 475 -14.12 9.86 30.47
CA VAL A 475 -15.09 8.80 30.19
C VAL A 475 -15.22 8.73 28.68
N TYR A 476 -15.11 7.52 28.11
CA TYR A 476 -15.42 7.32 26.70
C TYR A 476 -16.62 6.41 26.54
N MET A 477 -17.43 6.69 25.52
CA MET A 477 -18.51 5.83 25.08
C MET A 477 -18.30 5.40 23.64
N ILE A 478 -18.74 4.19 23.32
CA ILE A 478 -18.64 3.63 21.98
C ILE A 478 -20.04 3.29 21.49
N GLY A 479 -20.43 3.82 20.32
CA GLY A 479 -21.75 3.59 19.76
C GLY A 479 -21.78 3.67 18.25
N LYS A 480 -22.73 2.97 17.62
CA LYS A 480 -22.90 2.95 16.16
C LYS A 480 -23.69 4.14 15.61
N ASP A 481 -24.51 4.77 16.46
CA ASP A 481 -25.38 5.88 16.09
C ASP A 481 -24.68 7.20 16.43
N ASN A 482 -24.22 7.88 15.39
CA ASN A 482 -23.49 9.15 15.50
C ASN A 482 -24.32 10.23 16.21
N GLU A 483 -25.61 10.34 15.90
CA GLU A 483 -26.48 11.36 16.49
C GLU A 483 -26.80 11.05 17.96
N LYS A 484 -27.01 9.77 18.30
CA LYS A 484 -27.19 9.35 19.69
C LYS A 484 -25.93 9.63 20.50
N VAL A 485 -24.77 9.23 20.01
CA VAL A 485 -23.49 9.45 20.70
C VAL A 485 -23.21 10.95 20.88
N LEU A 486 -23.35 11.74 19.82
CA LEU A 486 -23.17 13.20 19.88
C LEU A 486 -24.12 13.84 20.90
N ARG A 487 -25.40 13.48 20.89
CA ARG A 487 -26.39 14.00 21.85
C ARG A 487 -26.01 13.65 23.29
N THR A 488 -25.61 12.40 23.54
CA THR A 488 -25.18 11.98 24.89
C THR A 488 -23.99 12.80 25.35
N VAL A 489 -22.93 12.90 24.53
CA VAL A 489 -21.73 13.72 24.83
C VAL A 489 -22.11 15.18 25.09
N MET A 490 -23.04 15.74 24.30
CA MET A 490 -23.52 17.12 24.47
C MET A 490 -24.24 17.32 25.80
N SER A 491 -25.13 16.40 26.16
CA SER A 491 -25.96 16.48 27.37
C SER A 491 -25.19 16.23 28.67
N SER A 492 -24.07 15.49 28.62
CA SER A 492 -23.35 15.10 29.82
C SER A 492 -22.66 16.24 30.55
N CYS A 493 -22.76 16.23 31.88
CA CYS A 493 -22.14 17.22 32.77
C CYS A 493 -20.83 16.69 33.34
N GLY A 494 -19.79 16.65 32.50
CA GLY A 494 -18.50 16.02 32.84
C GLY A 494 -17.70 16.69 33.95
N GLY A 495 -18.02 17.92 34.38
CA GLY A 495 -17.26 18.62 35.42
C GLY A 495 -15.77 18.74 35.07
N ASP A 496 -14.91 18.08 35.84
CA ASP A 496 -13.46 17.98 35.62
C ASP A 496 -13.01 16.79 34.73
N VAL A 497 -13.95 16.00 34.21
CA VAL A 497 -13.76 14.80 33.38
C VAL A 497 -14.03 15.10 31.90
N GLN A 498 -13.14 14.67 31.01
CA GLN A 498 -13.40 14.72 29.55
C GLN A 498 -14.41 13.66 29.14
N VAL A 499 -15.43 14.04 28.36
CA VAL A 499 -16.41 13.09 27.79
C VAL A 499 -16.10 12.88 26.31
N ILE A 500 -15.90 11.62 25.91
CA ILE A 500 -15.37 11.24 24.60
C ILE A 500 -16.35 10.25 23.94
N GLY A 501 -17.00 10.65 22.85
CA GLY A 501 -17.82 9.78 22.02
C GLY A 501 -17.00 9.18 20.88
N LEU A 502 -16.99 7.86 20.76
CA LEU A 502 -16.34 7.12 19.68
C LEU A 502 -17.41 6.42 18.83
N VAL A 503 -17.42 6.72 17.54
CA VAL A 503 -18.35 6.13 16.58
C VAL A 503 -17.52 5.42 15.50
N PRO A 504 -17.19 4.13 15.70
CA PRO A 504 -16.54 3.35 14.65
C PRO A 504 -17.49 3.16 13.47
N ASN A 505 -16.96 3.14 12.24
CA ASN A 505 -17.71 2.54 11.15
C ASN A 505 -17.83 1.02 11.36
N ILE A 506 -18.72 0.36 10.62
CA ILE A 506 -19.08 -1.06 10.80
C ILE A 506 -17.88 -2.03 10.74
N ALA A 507 -16.78 -1.63 10.08
CA ALA A 507 -15.55 -2.42 9.93
C ALA A 507 -14.33 -1.82 10.65
N HIS A 508 -14.54 -0.83 11.53
CA HIS A 508 -13.50 -0.21 12.35
C HIS A 508 -12.27 0.23 11.55
N THR A 509 -12.48 0.75 10.34
CA THR A 509 -11.43 1.35 9.50
C THR A 509 -11.31 2.86 9.73
N ALA A 510 -12.27 3.46 10.43
CA ALA A 510 -12.23 4.82 10.92
C ALA A 510 -13.20 5.03 12.09
N TYR A 511 -12.95 6.10 12.84
CA TYR A 511 -13.76 6.54 13.97
C TYR A 511 -14.16 8.00 13.78
N THR A 512 -15.44 8.31 13.95
CA THR A 512 -15.88 9.68 14.26
C THR A 512 -15.73 9.88 15.76
N VAL A 513 -15.05 10.95 16.16
CA VAL A 513 -14.71 11.26 17.54
C VAL A 513 -15.37 12.57 17.93
N HIS A 514 -16.10 12.55 19.04
CA HIS A 514 -16.69 13.73 19.67
C HIS A 514 -16.01 13.94 21.02
N VAL A 515 -15.45 15.13 21.25
CA VAL A 515 -14.78 15.46 22.51
C VAL A 515 -15.42 16.69 23.12
N LYS A 516 -15.92 16.53 24.35
CA LYS A 516 -16.34 17.64 25.22
C LYS A 516 -15.28 17.84 26.30
N SER A 517 -14.57 18.95 26.20
CA SER A 517 -13.50 19.33 27.14
C SER A 517 -14.05 19.91 28.44
N LYS A 518 -13.21 19.83 29.49
CA LYS A 518 -13.46 20.41 30.81
C LYS A 518 -13.91 21.88 30.68
N GLY A 519 -15.09 22.20 31.24
CA GLY A 519 -15.60 23.57 31.32
C GLY A 519 -16.00 24.21 29.99
N ILE A 520 -15.97 23.48 28.87
CA ILE A 520 -16.29 23.99 27.53
C ILE A 520 -17.65 23.44 27.09
N THR A 521 -18.51 24.32 26.56
CA THR A 521 -19.83 23.95 26.03
C THR A 521 -19.77 23.45 24.59
N SER A 522 -18.75 23.84 23.82
CA SER A 522 -18.53 23.38 22.45
C SER A 522 -17.97 21.95 22.40
N ILE A 523 -18.37 21.20 21.37
CA ILE A 523 -17.91 19.84 21.12
C ILE A 523 -17.00 19.86 19.91
N ASN A 524 -15.79 19.32 20.07
CA ASN A 524 -14.89 19.10 18.96
C ASN A 524 -15.25 17.78 18.29
N THR A 525 -15.65 17.83 17.01
CA THR A 525 -15.98 16.64 16.21
C THR A 525 -15.00 16.48 15.07
N PHE A 526 -14.44 15.29 14.90
CA PHE A 526 -13.47 15.01 13.85
C PHE A 526 -13.39 13.52 13.54
N ARG A 527 -12.84 13.20 12.36
CA ARG A 527 -12.65 11.83 11.89
C ARG A 527 -11.20 11.39 12.10
N VAL A 528 -11.01 10.15 12.52
CA VAL A 528 -9.70 9.50 12.67
C VAL A 528 -9.73 8.21 11.86
N ASP A 529 -8.93 8.15 10.81
CA ASP A 529 -8.76 6.92 10.05
C ASP A 529 -7.81 5.97 10.78
N CYS A 530 -8.11 4.67 10.71
CA CYS A 530 -7.18 3.64 11.13
C CYS A 530 -6.16 3.48 10.00
N ASP A 531 -5.04 4.16 10.11
CA ASP A 531 -3.94 4.13 9.14
C ASP A 531 -2.60 3.78 9.79
N LEU A 532 -2.64 3.32 11.05
CA LEU A 532 -1.47 3.01 11.87
C LEU A 532 -0.58 4.24 12.14
N VAL A 533 -1.10 5.46 12.05
CA VAL A 533 -0.35 6.69 12.37
C VAL A 533 -0.91 7.30 13.65
N ALA A 534 -0.19 7.18 14.76
CA ALA A 534 -0.56 7.80 16.02
C ALA A 534 -0.52 9.32 15.90
N ARG A 535 -1.49 9.97 16.55
CA ARG A 535 -1.70 11.41 16.46
C ARG A 535 -1.71 12.06 17.83
N ARG A 536 -1.18 13.27 17.89
CA ARG A 536 -1.42 14.25 18.94
C ARG A 536 -2.66 15.06 18.61
N LEU A 537 -3.53 15.24 19.60
CA LEU A 537 -4.70 16.10 19.52
C LEU A 537 -4.41 17.45 20.16
N VAL A 538 -4.64 18.53 19.42
CA VAL A 538 -4.63 19.89 19.95
C VAL A 538 -6.05 20.43 19.83
N LEU A 539 -6.68 20.63 20.97
CA LEU A 539 -8.01 21.23 21.06
C LEU A 539 -7.86 22.75 21.13
N LYS A 540 -8.49 23.46 20.20
CA LYS A 540 -8.50 24.92 20.14
C LYS A 540 -9.83 25.47 20.63
N ASP A 541 -9.80 26.69 21.17
CA ASP A 541 -10.98 27.37 21.71
C ASP A 541 -12.01 27.72 20.61
N ASP A 542 -11.57 27.78 19.35
CA ASP A 542 -12.43 27.98 18.17
C ASP A 542 -13.24 26.73 17.79
N GLY A 543 -13.10 25.62 18.53
CA GLY A 543 -13.78 24.35 18.29
C GLY A 543 -13.23 23.56 17.10
N LYS A 544 -12.07 23.94 16.55
CA LYS A 544 -11.40 23.23 15.44
C LYS A 544 -10.23 22.39 15.97
N PRO A 545 -10.40 21.07 16.06
CA PRO A 545 -9.35 20.19 16.53
C PRO A 545 -8.25 20.04 15.46
N GLU A 546 -7.00 20.12 15.90
CA GLU A 546 -5.85 19.78 15.07
C GLU A 546 -5.28 18.42 15.46
N LEU A 547 -4.94 17.64 14.43
CA LEU A 547 -4.33 16.34 14.57
C LEU A 547 -2.96 16.38 13.92
N HIS A 548 -1.93 16.16 14.72
CA HIS A 548 -0.54 16.15 14.29
C HIS A 548 0.03 14.75 14.45
N SER A 549 0.82 14.26 13.51
CA SER A 549 1.49 12.98 13.69
C SER A 549 2.50 13.04 14.83
N VAL A 550 2.59 11.97 15.62
CA VAL A 550 3.63 11.81 16.66
C VAL A 550 4.63 10.71 16.29
N GLN A 551 4.70 10.37 15.01
CA GLN A 551 5.54 9.29 14.50
C GLN A 551 6.40 9.76 13.34
N SER A 552 7.58 9.18 13.24
CA SER A 552 8.46 9.33 12.08
C SER A 552 9.20 8.04 11.80
N LEU A 553 9.74 7.91 10.59
CA LEU A 553 10.67 6.83 10.28
C LEU A 553 11.93 6.99 11.16
N LYS A 554 12.35 5.91 11.82
CA LYS A 554 13.65 5.86 12.53
C LYS A 554 14.70 5.20 11.66
N SER A 555 14.39 4.00 11.15
CA SER A 555 15.27 3.25 10.26
C SER A 555 14.46 2.21 9.47
N VAL A 556 14.97 1.85 8.30
CA VAL A 556 14.48 0.74 7.48
C VAL A 556 15.64 0.26 6.60
N ASN A 557 15.80 -1.06 6.48
CA ASN A 557 16.82 -1.68 5.65
C ASN A 557 16.25 -1.91 4.24
N LEU A 558 16.21 -0.84 3.44
CA LEU A 558 15.91 -0.91 2.01
C LEU A 558 17.20 -1.07 1.21
N PHE A 559 17.14 -1.68 0.02
CA PHE A 559 18.27 -1.61 -0.91
C PHE A 559 18.34 -0.18 -1.43
N THR A 560 19.26 0.62 -0.91
CA THR A 560 19.55 1.92 -1.50
C THR A 560 20.03 1.72 -2.93
N LYS A 561 19.25 2.19 -3.91
CA LYS A 561 19.82 2.54 -5.22
C LYS A 561 21.02 3.44 -4.93
N ALA A 562 22.20 3.05 -5.40
CA ALA A 562 23.28 4.01 -5.59
C ALA A 562 22.71 5.16 -6.43
N GLN A 563 22.55 6.32 -5.81
CA GLN A 563 22.06 7.53 -6.47
C GLN A 563 23.08 7.92 -7.53
N SER A 564 22.72 7.80 -8.80
CA SER A 564 23.36 8.57 -9.87
C SER A 564 22.85 10.02 -9.79
N SER A 565 23.41 10.79 -8.87
CA SER A 565 23.30 12.26 -8.85
C SER A 565 24.65 12.83 -8.37
N PRO A 566 25.35 13.62 -9.20
CA PRO A 566 26.51 14.37 -8.74
C PRO A 566 26.01 15.58 -7.93
N PHE A 567 26.69 15.90 -6.83
CA PHE A 567 26.45 17.02 -5.87
C PHE A 567 25.65 16.67 -4.60
N ALA A 568 26.36 16.14 -3.59
CA ALA A 568 26.64 16.80 -2.30
C ALA A 568 27.24 15.77 -1.31
N GLY A 569 28.33 16.13 -0.63
CA GLY A 569 29.21 15.17 0.05
C GLY A 569 28.92 14.86 1.53
N SER A 570 29.43 13.66 1.91
CA SER A 570 29.96 13.22 3.23
C SER A 570 29.01 13.21 4.45
N ALA A 571 28.93 12.21 5.34
CA ALA A 571 29.62 10.95 5.67
C ALA A 571 28.54 10.03 6.31
N GLY A 572 28.52 8.70 6.34
CA GLY A 572 29.54 7.66 6.33
C GLY A 572 29.11 6.57 7.32
N THR A 573 28.62 5.42 6.84
CA THR A 573 28.85 4.05 7.35
C THR A 573 28.20 3.07 6.35
N THR A 574 29.01 2.55 5.44
CA THR A 574 28.63 1.58 4.41
C THR A 574 28.71 0.16 4.97
N SER A 575 27.56 -0.50 5.11
CA SER A 575 27.51 -1.97 5.20
C SER A 575 27.26 -2.52 3.80
N THR A 576 28.33 -2.85 3.09
CA THR A 576 28.26 -3.53 1.78
C THR A 576 28.14 -5.04 2.02
N SER A 577 27.04 -5.66 1.60
CA SER A 577 26.97 -7.12 1.44
C SER A 577 27.64 -7.49 0.11
N SER A 578 28.87 -7.99 0.15
CA SER A 578 29.57 -8.58 -1.00
C SER A 578 29.39 -10.11 -1.00
N VAL A 579 29.09 -10.67 -2.18
CA VAL A 579 29.12 -12.12 -2.43
C VAL A 579 30.49 -12.48 -2.99
N TRP A 580 31.15 -13.46 -2.40
CA TRP A 580 32.49 -13.91 -2.78
C TRP A 580 32.39 -15.27 -3.48
N VAL A 581 32.94 -15.39 -4.68
CA VAL A 581 32.96 -16.65 -5.45
C VAL A 581 34.40 -17.16 -5.50
N ARG A 582 34.60 -18.47 -5.32
CA ARG A 582 35.91 -19.14 -5.40
C ARG A 582 35.88 -20.28 -6.40
N GLU A 583 36.95 -20.41 -7.17
CA GLU A 583 37.20 -21.53 -8.08
C GLU A 583 38.06 -22.60 -7.37
N LEU A 584 37.72 -23.88 -7.55
CA LEU A 584 38.47 -25.02 -7.03
C LEU A 584 39.44 -25.56 -8.09
N ILE A 585 40.75 -25.53 -7.81
CA ILE A 585 41.79 -26.13 -8.68
C ILE A 585 42.49 -27.25 -7.90
N ARG A 586 42.92 -28.33 -8.60
CA ARG A 586 43.70 -29.42 -7.98
C ARG A 586 45.09 -28.92 -7.52
N LYS A 587 45.57 -29.42 -6.38
CA LYS A 587 46.88 -29.06 -5.77
C LYS A 587 48.13 -29.24 -6.67
N ASP A 588 48.05 -29.95 -7.80
CA ASP A 588 49.21 -30.23 -8.65
C ASP A 588 49.48 -29.14 -9.72
N GLY A 589 48.67 -28.07 -9.77
CA GLY A 589 48.95 -26.87 -10.58
C GLY A 589 48.96 -27.08 -12.10
N LYS A 590 48.49 -28.23 -12.60
CA LYS A 590 48.42 -28.52 -14.04
C LYS A 590 47.07 -28.13 -14.63
N ILE A 591 47.05 -27.00 -15.35
CA ILE A 591 46.03 -26.72 -16.37
C ILE A 591 46.32 -27.64 -17.55
N THR A 592 45.54 -28.70 -17.72
CA THR A 592 45.67 -29.55 -18.92
C THR A 592 44.33 -30.01 -19.47
N GLU A 593 43.98 -29.40 -20.61
CA GLU A 593 43.32 -30.09 -21.69
C GLU A 593 44.23 -31.24 -22.19
N LYS A 594 43.64 -32.42 -22.36
CA LYS A 594 44.16 -33.69 -22.94
C LYS A 594 44.80 -34.71 -21.99
N LEU A 595 44.22 -35.91 -22.08
CA LEU A 595 44.52 -37.21 -21.46
C LEU A 595 43.92 -37.43 -20.06
N ARG A 596 42.78 -38.15 -20.01
CA ARG A 596 42.31 -38.81 -18.78
C ARG A 596 43.25 -39.97 -18.42
N PRO A 597 43.63 -40.09 -17.14
CA PRO A 597 43.63 -41.39 -16.47
C PRO A 597 42.59 -41.41 -15.35
N LYS A 598 42.03 -42.61 -15.12
CA LYS A 598 41.16 -42.94 -14.00
C LYS A 598 42.00 -42.97 -12.71
N ASP A 599 41.73 -42.07 -11.76
CA ASP A 599 41.66 -42.34 -10.31
C ASP A 599 41.31 -41.06 -9.51
N PRO A 600 40.65 -41.17 -8.34
CA PRO A 600 39.90 -40.08 -7.71
C PRO A 600 40.56 -39.51 -6.45
N GLU A 601 41.87 -39.34 -6.40
CA GLU A 601 42.54 -38.78 -5.22
C GLU A 601 43.44 -37.60 -5.60
N GLY A 602 42.98 -36.41 -5.26
CA GLY A 602 43.77 -35.19 -5.25
C GLY A 602 42.98 -34.12 -4.52
N GLU A 603 43.54 -33.58 -3.46
CA GLU A 603 42.93 -32.49 -2.70
C GLU A 603 42.94 -31.20 -3.53
N ASP A 604 41.83 -30.47 -3.51
CA ASP A 604 41.67 -29.18 -4.18
C ASP A 604 42.29 -28.07 -3.28
N GLU A 605 42.96 -27.08 -3.86
CA GLU A 605 43.41 -25.85 -3.18
C GLU A 605 42.73 -24.61 -3.78
N LEU A 606 42.55 -23.59 -2.95
CA LEU A 606 41.77 -22.39 -3.25
C LEU A 606 42.60 -21.34 -3.98
N GLU A 607 42.09 -20.79 -5.08
CA GLU A 607 42.55 -19.48 -5.53
C GLU A 607 42.01 -18.34 -4.64
N PRO A 608 42.67 -17.17 -4.64
CA PRO A 608 42.19 -15.98 -3.96
C PRO A 608 40.78 -15.61 -4.45
N ALA A 609 39.89 -15.31 -3.51
CA ALA A 609 38.56 -14.82 -3.85
C ALA A 609 38.68 -13.47 -4.57
N PHE A 610 38.01 -13.34 -5.71
CA PHE A 610 37.88 -12.05 -6.39
C PHE A 610 36.49 -11.48 -6.16
N GLN A 611 36.43 -10.17 -5.97
CA GLN A 611 35.21 -9.41 -5.87
C GLN A 611 34.79 -8.99 -7.28
N VAL A 612 33.53 -9.19 -7.67
CA VAL A 612 33.00 -8.62 -8.91
C VAL A 612 32.61 -7.17 -8.62
N GLU A 613 33.51 -6.23 -8.90
CA GLU A 613 33.22 -4.80 -8.88
C GLU A 613 32.89 -4.29 -10.29
N SER A 614 32.02 -3.29 -10.36
CA SER A 614 31.53 -2.63 -11.58
C SER A 614 32.66 -2.28 -12.57
N PRO A 615 32.48 -2.47 -13.88
CA PRO A 615 33.51 -2.29 -14.88
C PRO A 615 33.69 -0.80 -15.25
N GLN A 616 34.66 -0.12 -14.64
CA GLN A 616 35.26 1.05 -15.33
C GLN A 616 36.71 1.41 -14.97
N ASP A 617 37.33 0.88 -13.90
CA ASP A 617 38.68 1.32 -13.54
C ASP A 617 39.62 0.18 -13.15
N HIS A 618 40.61 -0.13 -13.99
CA HIS A 618 41.82 -0.87 -13.59
C HIS A 618 43.02 -0.10 -14.16
N PRO A 619 43.99 0.34 -13.33
CA PRO A 619 45.17 -0.50 -13.14
C PRO A 619 45.85 -0.34 -11.75
N THR A 620 46.53 -1.40 -11.30
CA THR A 620 47.46 -1.47 -10.13
C THR A 620 46.86 -1.75 -8.74
N LEU A 621 46.86 -3.04 -8.39
CA LEU A 621 46.86 -3.53 -7.01
C LEU A 621 48.08 -2.96 -6.25
N LYS A 622 47.85 -2.33 -5.08
CA LYS A 622 48.88 -2.15 -4.05
C LYS A 622 48.29 -2.35 -2.64
N ASN A 623 48.17 -3.63 -2.28
CA ASN A 623 48.34 -4.16 -0.92
C ASN A 623 47.13 -4.11 0.05
N VAL A 624 46.72 -5.30 0.53
CA VAL A 624 46.36 -5.54 1.95
C VAL A 624 46.97 -6.89 2.36
N ASP A 625 48.26 -6.90 2.68
CA ASP A 625 48.92 -7.95 3.44
C ASP A 625 48.27 -7.95 4.82
N HIS A 626 47.55 -9.04 5.13
CA HIS A 626 47.66 -9.82 6.37
C HIS A 626 46.48 -10.81 6.44
N LEU A 627 46.57 -11.92 5.71
CA LEU A 627 45.80 -13.14 6.01
C LEU A 627 46.70 -14.37 5.86
N LYS A 628 47.70 -14.48 6.75
CA LYS A 628 48.33 -15.76 7.10
C LYS A 628 48.66 -15.81 8.60
N THR A 629 48.56 -17.05 9.11
CA THR A 629 49.06 -17.66 10.38
C THR A 629 48.31 -17.41 11.70
N ASP A 630 47.41 -18.34 12.03
CA ASP A 630 47.36 -19.25 13.22
C ASP A 630 47.69 -18.78 14.68
N PRO A 631 47.13 -19.47 15.70
CA PRO A 631 46.67 -18.92 17.00
C PRO A 631 47.70 -19.04 18.15
N PRO A 632 47.46 -18.44 19.36
CA PRO A 632 46.90 -19.26 20.45
C PRO A 632 46.07 -18.54 21.56
N SER A 633 45.21 -19.34 22.20
CA SER A 633 44.85 -19.39 23.65
C SER A 633 44.15 -18.23 24.39
N ALA A 634 43.01 -18.62 24.98
CA ALA A 634 42.46 -18.26 26.29
C ALA A 634 41.78 -16.89 26.51
N CYS A 635 40.43 -16.91 26.55
CA CYS A 635 39.70 -16.37 27.70
C CYS A 635 38.31 -17.00 27.84
N PHE A 636 37.98 -17.33 29.08
CA PHE A 636 36.77 -17.94 29.57
C PHE A 636 35.60 -16.92 29.63
N LEU A 637 34.38 -17.43 29.41
CA LEU A 637 33.06 -16.94 29.84
C LEU A 637 32.27 -15.93 28.96
N CYS A 638 31.07 -16.40 28.60
CA CYS A 638 29.80 -15.71 28.28
C CYS A 638 29.45 -15.32 26.82
N ALA A 639 28.47 -16.08 26.30
CA ALA A 639 27.21 -15.69 25.63
C ALA A 639 27.19 -14.92 24.28
N CYS A 640 26.35 -15.46 23.37
CA CYS A 640 25.80 -14.89 22.11
C CYS A 640 26.64 -15.17 20.83
N PRO A 641 26.06 -15.04 19.61
CA PRO A 641 25.37 -16.13 18.90
C PRO A 641 25.63 -16.08 17.37
N ASP A 642 26.59 -16.84 16.83
CA ASP A 642 26.80 -16.88 15.37
C ASP A 642 27.39 -18.21 14.91
N MET A 643 26.62 -19.03 14.20
CA MET A 643 27.05 -20.13 13.30
C MET A 643 25.83 -20.48 12.42
N CYS A 644 25.85 -20.50 11.09
CA CYS A 644 26.94 -20.66 10.12
C CYS A 644 26.70 -19.77 8.88
N ALA A 645 27.72 -19.06 8.41
CA ALA A 645 27.80 -18.66 7.01
C ALA A 645 28.18 -19.89 6.18
N SER A 646 27.29 -20.36 5.30
CA SER A 646 27.62 -21.39 4.33
C SER A 646 28.55 -20.80 3.27
N HIS A 647 29.77 -21.31 3.17
CA HIS A 647 30.65 -20.98 2.06
C HIS A 647 30.22 -21.77 0.83
N GLU A 648 29.95 -21.07 -0.28
CA GLU A 648 29.62 -21.68 -1.58
C GLU A 648 30.80 -21.52 -2.54
N ALA A 649 31.05 -22.54 -3.36
CA ALA A 649 32.13 -22.56 -4.36
C ALA A 649 31.62 -23.13 -5.69
N ILE A 650 32.29 -22.76 -6.79
CA ILE A 650 31.93 -23.20 -8.14
C ILE A 650 33.05 -24.08 -8.71
N LYS A 651 32.68 -25.22 -9.29
CA LYS A 651 33.61 -26.11 -10.00
C LYS A 651 33.24 -26.20 -11.48
N GLN A 652 34.24 -26.00 -12.34
CA GLN A 652 34.11 -26.09 -13.79
C GLN A 652 34.63 -27.44 -14.31
N LYS A 653 34.04 -27.95 -15.39
CA LYS A 653 34.54 -29.17 -16.06
C LYS A 653 35.62 -28.92 -17.13
N ASN A 654 35.78 -27.70 -17.63
CA ASN A 654 36.76 -27.31 -18.66
C ASN A 654 37.54 -26.07 -18.22
N SER A 655 38.82 -25.95 -18.57
CA SER A 655 39.70 -24.86 -18.10
C SER A 655 39.63 -23.59 -18.97
N VAL A 656 38.44 -23.02 -19.15
CA VAL A 656 38.22 -21.79 -19.93
C VAL A 656 37.54 -20.75 -19.03
N SER A 657 37.78 -19.45 -19.25
CA SER A 657 37.10 -18.37 -18.50
C SER A 657 35.58 -18.62 -18.37
N LEU A 658 35.00 -18.33 -17.18
CA LEU A 658 33.56 -18.47 -16.86
C LEU A 658 32.64 -17.93 -17.96
N GLU A 659 33.05 -16.84 -18.60
CA GLU A 659 32.33 -16.17 -19.69
C GLU A 659 32.16 -17.05 -20.95
N LYS A 660 32.94 -18.11 -21.07
CA LYS A 660 33.01 -19.01 -22.23
C LYS A 660 32.60 -20.45 -21.90
N ILE A 661 32.19 -20.71 -20.67
CA ILE A 661 31.75 -22.03 -20.24
C ILE A 661 30.23 -22.13 -20.32
N ASP A 662 29.79 -23.13 -21.06
CA ASP A 662 28.39 -23.53 -21.09
C ASP A 662 27.93 -23.94 -19.68
N ALA A 663 26.82 -23.38 -19.21
CA ALA A 663 26.25 -23.61 -17.88
C ALA A 663 26.00 -25.10 -17.59
N ARG A 664 25.84 -25.95 -18.61
CA ARG A 664 25.79 -27.42 -18.45
C ARG A 664 27.07 -28.04 -17.84
N ASN A 665 28.17 -27.28 -17.81
CA ASN A 665 29.48 -27.68 -17.32
C ASN A 665 29.85 -27.03 -15.98
N ILE A 666 28.90 -26.39 -15.29
CA ILE A 666 29.08 -25.70 -14.01
C ILE A 666 28.32 -26.42 -12.90
N ASP A 667 29.00 -26.70 -11.79
CA ASP A 667 28.45 -27.34 -10.60
C ASP A 667 28.67 -26.43 -9.37
N ILE A 668 27.65 -26.32 -8.50
CA ILE A 668 27.70 -25.51 -7.26
C ILE A 668 27.92 -26.42 -6.07
N TYR A 669 28.83 -26.03 -5.16
CA TYR A 669 29.20 -26.78 -3.97
C TYR A 669 29.01 -25.94 -2.70
N SER A 670 28.61 -26.58 -1.61
CA SER A 670 28.60 -26.01 -0.26
C SER A 670 29.56 -26.77 0.64
N GLN A 671 30.19 -26.07 1.58
CA GLN A 671 31.03 -26.69 2.59
C GLN A 671 30.21 -27.11 3.82
N GLU A 672 30.23 -28.39 4.16
CA GLU A 672 29.60 -28.90 5.38
C GLU A 672 30.40 -28.52 6.63
N ALA A 673 29.79 -28.64 7.82
CA ALA A 673 30.40 -28.28 9.10
C ALA A 673 31.70 -29.06 9.43
N GLY A 674 32.02 -30.12 8.68
CA GLY A 674 33.27 -30.87 8.74
C GLY A 674 34.34 -30.46 7.71
N GLY A 675 34.12 -29.40 6.94
CA GLY A 675 35.06 -28.90 5.92
C GLY A 675 34.99 -29.60 4.57
N ALA A 676 34.22 -30.69 4.45
CA ALA A 676 33.99 -31.41 3.20
C ALA A 676 33.08 -30.61 2.27
N TRP A 677 33.43 -30.57 0.98
CA TRP A 677 32.63 -29.91 -0.05
C TRP A 677 31.64 -30.89 -0.67
N GLN A 678 30.37 -30.55 -0.62
CA GLN A 678 29.30 -31.35 -1.22
C GLN A 678 28.63 -30.56 -2.35
N ARG A 679 28.43 -31.22 -3.50
CA ARG A 679 27.71 -30.62 -4.62
C ARG A 679 26.24 -30.43 -4.24
N ILE A 680 25.72 -29.23 -4.45
CA ILE A 680 24.30 -28.91 -4.25
C ILE A 680 23.57 -29.33 -5.53
N GLU A 681 23.07 -30.58 -5.57
CA GLU A 681 22.51 -31.17 -6.79
C GLU A 681 21.36 -30.33 -7.34
N ARG A 682 20.42 -29.92 -6.49
CA ARG A 682 19.24 -29.16 -6.91
C ARG A 682 19.58 -27.82 -7.57
N THR A 683 20.55 -27.09 -7.02
CA THR A 683 20.97 -25.78 -7.56
C THR A 683 21.82 -25.95 -8.81
N SER A 684 22.68 -26.98 -8.84
CA SER A 684 23.44 -27.35 -10.03
C SER A 684 22.50 -27.77 -11.16
N GLU A 685 21.48 -28.57 -10.88
CA GLU A 685 20.50 -29.03 -11.87
C GLU A 685 19.62 -27.89 -12.39
N ALA A 686 19.16 -26.99 -11.50
CA ALA A 686 18.43 -25.79 -11.89
C ALA A 686 19.26 -24.91 -12.83
N LEU A 687 20.55 -24.70 -12.52
CA LEU A 687 21.47 -23.95 -13.39
C LEU A 687 21.59 -24.59 -14.78
N ARG A 688 21.66 -25.93 -14.86
CA ARG A 688 21.76 -26.65 -16.14
C ARG A 688 20.44 -26.68 -16.92
N GLN A 689 19.29 -26.67 -16.24
CA GLN A 689 17.96 -26.76 -16.85
C GLN A 689 17.45 -25.40 -17.34
N ASP A 690 17.80 -24.30 -16.68
CA ASP A 690 17.34 -22.95 -17.03
C ASP A 690 18.18 -22.26 -18.14
N THR A 691 19.28 -22.88 -18.59
CA THR A 691 20.07 -22.39 -19.72
C THR A 691 19.79 -23.19 -20.99
N SER A 692 18.98 -22.64 -21.90
CA SER A 692 18.92 -23.14 -23.28
C SER A 692 20.12 -22.62 -24.08
N GLU A 693 20.57 -23.33 -25.13
CA GLU A 693 21.70 -22.92 -26.00
C GLU A 693 21.55 -21.50 -26.62
N ARG A 694 20.38 -20.86 -26.50
CA ARG A 694 20.12 -19.49 -26.96
C ARG A 694 20.20 -18.41 -25.86
N ASP A 695 20.23 -18.79 -24.59
CA ASP A 695 20.24 -17.84 -23.46
C ASP A 695 21.66 -17.43 -23.02
N CYS A 696 22.70 -18.04 -23.58
CA CYS A 696 24.11 -17.69 -23.34
C CYS A 696 24.49 -16.26 -23.82
N TYR A 697 23.58 -15.54 -24.49
CA TYR A 697 23.84 -14.19 -25.02
C TYR A 697 23.27 -13.05 -24.16
N GLY A 698 22.66 -13.36 -23.01
CA GLY A 698 21.99 -12.37 -22.15
C GLY A 698 22.82 -11.82 -20.97
N PHE A 699 24.00 -12.37 -20.68
CA PHE A 699 24.75 -12.04 -19.45
C PHE A 699 26.05 -11.24 -19.65
N LEU A 700 26.42 -10.86 -20.88
CA LEU A 700 27.63 -10.04 -21.15
C LEU A 700 27.39 -8.98 -22.22
N PRO A 701 27.86 -7.72 -22.05
CA PRO A 701 27.69 -6.68 -23.06
C PRO A 701 28.57 -6.95 -24.30
N ARG A 702 27.99 -6.74 -25.49
CA ARG A 702 28.72 -6.76 -26.77
C ARG A 702 29.72 -5.60 -26.85
N ARG A 703 30.94 -5.87 -27.30
CA ARG A 703 31.82 -4.82 -27.86
C ARG A 703 31.23 -4.32 -29.18
N ALA A 704 31.24 -3.00 -29.37
CA ALA A 704 30.92 -2.39 -30.65
C ALA A 704 31.96 -2.79 -31.70
N THR A 705 31.47 -3.17 -32.87
CA THR A 705 32.17 -3.05 -34.16
C THR A 705 31.36 -2.14 -35.05
#